data_AF-A0A9C8ZY36-F1
#
_entry.id   AF-A0A9C8ZY36-F1
#
_cell.length_a   1.000
_cell.length_b   1.000
_cell.length_c   1.000
_cell.angle_alpha   90.00
_cell.angle_beta   90.00
_cell.angle_gamma   90.00
#
_symmetry.space_group_name_H-M   'P 1'
#
loop_
_entity.id
_entity.type
_entity.pdbx_description
1 polymer ?
#
loop_
_entity_poly.entity_id
_entity_poly.type
_entity_poly.pdbx_seq_one_letter_code
_entity_poly.pdbx_strand_id
1 'polypeptide(L)'
;MKNKRASLSRRDFPAAAKIVGILSDDPQPHKTIKRILQETREILHHAQSDGASSTNIISLWTWFIDQLLINIWHSVQTPESSSNSCSLIAVGGYGRNELHPSSDIDLMILLDDDEAGENIDDTFAESGEQFLHILWDIGLDIGHSVRTVAECKEAAIDLTVVTNLMEARLLSGSVELLQKMQAAISPDQIWPADEYFHAKLQEQQARHIRFGETAYKLEPNIKESPGGLRDLHMIAWATMRYFNATSLEELVQHEFLTRGEYQTLIRCRNFLWRIRNGLHFLTGRREDRLLFEHQRVLATEFGYTDKLGNLAVEQLMKRYYRTVKELGLLNDILLQHFEEVFLVQKDNTSVEINRRFNAINGYVDVVDNDVFNRQPFALLEVFYILQDFPDLKGIRANTIRLIHNTLNLITPEFRQDIACRSLFITLFRNGTGLTHIMRKMNDYGVLGAYFPAFGRIVGLMQHDLFHIYTVDVHILFVIRNLRRLSVDKFRDEHPLASKLLASVFKPERLYLAALLHDIAKGRGGNHSEKGEKISIKFCRQHDLSEYDTRLVAWMVRNHLIMSWTAQKMDISDPEVIAEFAHTVGDQEHLDNIYLLTMADMRGTSPKVWNDWINKLLLQLYNTTSRHLRRGNIDSERNEERLANLRQTLSSSLVPTQISATGFQRYWSLFDNDYYLRYEVDTLKWHIKTLANVNILE
;
A
#
# COMPACT_ATOMS: atom_id res chain seq x y z
N MET A 1 2.60 -4.30 37.66
CA MET A 1 1.60 -3.37 38.22
C MET A 1 0.73 -2.88 37.08
N LYS A 2 -0.60 -3.04 37.16
CA LYS A 2 -1.53 -2.56 36.13
C LYS A 2 -1.44 -1.03 36.09
N ASN A 3 -0.81 -0.46 35.06
CA ASN A 3 -0.90 0.98 34.81
C ASN A 3 -2.39 1.33 34.66
N LYS A 4 -2.96 1.97 35.69
CA LYS A 4 -4.21 2.71 35.53
C LYS A 4 -3.96 3.65 34.35
N ARG A 5 -4.66 3.46 33.24
CA ARG A 5 -4.62 4.43 32.13
C ARG A 5 -4.87 5.81 32.75
N ALA A 6 -3.96 6.76 32.54
CA ALA A 6 -4.20 8.14 32.91
C ALA A 6 -5.53 8.56 32.26
N SER A 7 -6.57 8.78 33.07
CA SER A 7 -7.84 9.30 32.58
C SER A 7 -7.87 10.78 32.91
N LEU A 8 -7.53 11.61 31.93
CA LEU A 8 -7.76 13.04 32.02
C LEU A 8 -9.27 13.33 31.93
N SER A 9 -9.66 14.41 32.58
CA SER A 9 -11.00 14.95 32.63
C SER A 9 -10.97 16.46 32.44
N ARG A 10 -12.15 17.07 32.25
CA ARG A 10 -12.27 18.54 32.15
C ARG A 10 -11.74 19.27 33.40
N ARG A 11 -11.73 18.60 34.56
CA ARG A 11 -11.27 19.19 35.83
C ARG A 11 -9.77 19.44 35.86
N ASP A 12 -9.03 18.75 35.01
CA ASP A 12 -7.57 18.88 34.89
C ASP A 12 -7.17 20.15 34.10
N PHE A 13 -8.15 20.91 33.58
CA PHE A 13 -7.95 22.15 32.84
C PHE A 13 -8.71 23.34 33.47
N PRO A 14 -8.42 23.69 34.74
CA PRO A 14 -9.14 24.75 35.45
C PRO A 14 -8.96 26.14 34.82
N ALA A 15 -7.92 26.33 34.00
CA ALA A 15 -7.68 27.56 33.26
C ALA A 15 -8.80 27.88 32.25
N ALA A 16 -9.50 26.87 31.72
CA ALA A 16 -10.61 27.07 30.79
C ALA A 16 -11.75 27.92 31.41
N ALA A 17 -11.99 27.78 32.72
CA ALA A 17 -13.01 28.56 33.44
C ALA A 17 -12.58 30.00 33.77
N LYS A 18 -11.31 30.34 33.56
CA LYS A 18 -10.74 31.66 33.91
C LYS A 18 -10.54 32.57 32.70
N ILE A 19 -10.89 32.11 31.49
CA ILE A 19 -10.62 32.82 30.24
C ILE A 19 -11.26 34.21 30.22
N VAL A 20 -12.51 34.34 30.69
CA VAL A 20 -13.21 35.63 30.76
C VAL A 20 -12.45 36.62 31.66
N GLY A 21 -12.08 36.22 32.88
CA GLY A 21 -11.33 37.07 33.80
C GLY A 21 -9.92 37.41 33.28
N ILE A 22 -9.29 36.52 32.51
CA ILE A 22 -8.02 36.83 31.85
C ILE A 22 -8.20 37.92 30.80
N LEU A 23 -9.26 37.83 29.97
CA LEU A 23 -9.53 38.82 28.94
C LEU A 23 -9.84 40.22 29.51
N SER A 24 -10.50 40.29 30.67
CA SER A 24 -10.88 41.57 31.30
C SER A 24 -9.81 42.15 32.22
N ASP A 25 -9.10 41.32 33.00
CA ASP A 25 -8.33 41.78 34.15
C ASP A 25 -6.80 41.65 33.97
N ASP A 26 -6.34 40.84 33.02
CA ASP A 26 -4.91 40.62 32.76
C ASP A 26 -4.33 41.77 31.91
N PRO A 27 -3.18 42.37 32.30
CA PRO A 27 -2.53 43.41 31.49
C PRO A 27 -1.96 42.91 30.16
N GLN A 28 -1.76 41.60 29.99
CA GLN A 28 -1.26 40.97 28.76
C GLN A 28 -2.04 39.67 28.45
N PRO A 29 -3.36 39.77 28.18
CA PRO A 29 -4.27 38.63 28.10
C PRO A 29 -3.83 37.61 27.03
N HIS A 30 -3.41 38.10 25.86
CA HIS A 30 -2.94 37.25 24.75
C HIS A 30 -1.74 36.37 25.11
N LYS A 31 -0.80 36.89 25.91
CA LYS A 31 0.38 36.12 26.34
C LYS A 31 0.00 35.06 27.38
N THR A 32 -0.90 35.41 28.30
CA THR A 32 -1.41 34.47 29.30
C THR A 32 -2.17 33.32 28.62
N ILE A 33 -3.03 33.62 27.65
CA ILE A 33 -3.78 32.60 26.89
C ILE A 33 -2.83 31.72 26.07
N LYS A 34 -1.83 32.28 25.38
CA LYS A 34 -0.79 31.52 24.67
C LYS A 34 -0.08 30.51 25.58
N ARG A 35 0.27 30.93 26.80
CA ARG A 35 0.89 30.04 27.79
C ARG A 35 -0.06 28.92 28.21
N ILE A 36 -1.33 29.22 28.48
CA ILE A 36 -2.33 28.20 28.85
C ILE A 36 -2.53 27.18 27.72
N LEU A 37 -2.56 27.63 26.46
CA LEU A 37 -2.64 26.74 25.30
C LEU A 37 -1.44 25.78 25.25
N GLN A 38 -0.23 26.29 25.48
CA GLN A 38 0.98 25.48 25.51
C GLN A 38 0.98 24.47 26.67
N GLU A 39 0.67 24.91 27.90
CA GLU A 39 0.57 24.05 29.08
C GLU A 39 -0.48 22.94 28.87
N THR A 40 -1.63 23.29 28.27
CA THR A 40 -2.69 22.33 27.94
C THR A 40 -2.20 21.28 26.94
N ARG A 41 -1.47 21.67 25.91
CA ARG A 41 -0.88 20.73 24.92
C ARG A 41 0.14 19.79 25.58
N GLU A 42 0.95 20.29 26.50
CA GLU A 42 1.93 19.49 27.24
C GLU A 42 1.26 18.44 28.14
N ILE A 43 0.21 18.83 28.89
CA ILE A 43 -0.59 17.90 29.71
C ILE A 43 -1.17 16.78 28.84
N LEU A 44 -1.76 17.13 27.70
CA LEU A 44 -2.35 16.16 26.76
C LEU A 44 -1.29 15.23 26.15
N HIS A 45 -0.12 15.76 25.80
CA HIS A 45 1.00 14.96 25.29
C HIS A 45 1.49 13.95 26.33
N HIS A 46 1.73 14.38 27.56
CA HIS A 46 2.13 13.49 28.66
C HIS A 46 1.10 12.39 28.90
N ALA A 47 -0.19 12.72 28.93
CA ALA A 47 -1.22 11.72 29.10
C ALA A 47 -1.27 10.71 27.95
N GLN A 48 -1.04 11.12 26.70
CA GLN A 48 -0.95 10.19 25.57
C GLN A 48 0.25 9.23 25.73
N SER A 49 1.42 9.76 26.08
CA SER A 49 2.63 8.98 26.35
C SER A 49 2.41 7.96 27.48
N ASP A 50 1.63 8.33 28.50
CA ASP A 50 1.22 7.46 29.60
C ASP A 50 0.07 6.48 29.24
N GLY A 51 -0.41 6.52 27.99
CA GLY A 51 -1.35 5.55 27.44
C GLY A 51 -2.82 5.96 27.51
N ALA A 52 -3.14 7.24 27.69
CA ALA A 52 -4.50 7.76 27.50
C ALA A 52 -4.99 7.48 26.07
N SER A 53 -6.31 7.28 25.92
CA SER A 53 -6.89 7.03 24.60
C SER A 53 -6.92 8.30 23.76
N SER A 54 -6.59 8.21 22.48
CA SER A 54 -6.62 9.36 21.56
C SER A 54 -7.99 10.03 21.44
N THR A 55 -9.08 9.28 21.61
CA THR A 55 -10.44 9.83 21.70
C THR A 55 -10.58 10.79 22.88
N ASN A 56 -10.06 10.43 24.05
CA ASN A 56 -10.07 11.30 25.23
C ASN A 56 -9.22 12.56 25.00
N ILE A 57 -8.03 12.41 24.41
CA ILE A 57 -7.15 13.54 24.07
C ILE A 57 -7.86 14.52 23.12
N ILE A 58 -8.41 14.03 22.01
CA ILE A 58 -9.11 14.86 21.01
C ILE A 58 -10.37 15.49 21.60
N SER A 59 -11.15 14.75 22.39
CA SER A 59 -12.37 15.28 23.01
C SER A 59 -12.06 16.40 24.01
N LEU A 60 -11.00 16.25 24.81
CA LEU A 60 -10.59 17.28 25.77
C LEU A 60 -9.99 18.50 25.08
N TRP A 61 -9.18 18.30 24.04
CA TRP A 61 -8.63 19.40 23.24
C TRP A 61 -9.74 20.19 22.54
N THR A 62 -10.65 19.50 21.86
CA THR A 62 -11.82 20.12 21.21
C THR A 62 -12.65 20.89 22.23
N TRP A 63 -12.99 20.28 23.37
CA TRP A 63 -13.73 20.96 24.42
C TRP A 63 -13.02 22.21 24.95
N PHE A 64 -11.70 22.13 25.19
CA PHE A 64 -10.93 23.28 25.67
C PHE A 64 -10.98 24.44 24.66
N ILE A 65 -10.80 24.13 23.36
CA ILE A 65 -10.89 25.12 22.29
C ILE A 65 -12.32 25.67 22.17
N ASP A 66 -13.37 24.84 22.28
CA ASP A 66 -14.75 25.32 22.32
C ASP A 66 -14.94 26.36 23.43
N GLN A 67 -14.48 26.06 24.65
CA GLN A 67 -14.58 27.02 25.76
C GLN A 67 -13.81 28.30 25.49
N LEU A 68 -12.61 28.22 24.91
CA LEU A 68 -11.81 29.38 24.56
C LEU A 68 -12.54 30.26 23.54
N LEU A 69 -13.02 29.67 22.44
CA LEU A 69 -13.70 30.41 21.37
C LEU A 69 -15.01 31.02 21.86
N ILE A 70 -15.83 30.27 22.61
CA ILE A 70 -17.11 30.76 23.14
C ILE A 70 -16.88 31.95 24.08
N ASN A 71 -15.88 31.88 24.97
CA ASN A 71 -15.60 32.98 25.90
C ASN A 71 -15.05 34.23 25.19
N ILE A 72 -14.19 34.06 24.18
CA ILE A 72 -13.69 35.20 23.38
C ILE A 72 -14.83 35.81 22.57
N TRP A 73 -15.67 34.98 21.95
CA TRP A 73 -16.84 35.41 21.18
C TRP A 73 -17.76 36.29 22.03
N HIS A 74 -18.11 35.84 23.24
CA HIS A 74 -18.94 36.62 24.15
C HIS A 74 -18.27 37.88 24.71
N SER A 75 -16.93 37.97 24.69
CA SER A 75 -16.21 39.16 25.17
C SER A 75 -16.23 40.33 24.20
N VAL A 76 -16.44 40.06 22.90
CA VAL A 76 -16.48 41.09 21.85
C VAL A 76 -17.90 41.42 21.39
N GLN A 77 -18.89 40.60 21.72
CA GLN A 77 -20.29 40.90 21.43
C GLN A 77 -20.86 41.94 22.39
N THR A 78 -21.58 42.93 21.85
CA THR A 78 -22.30 43.93 22.64
C THR A 78 -23.68 43.39 23.09
N PRO A 79 -24.18 43.75 24.28
CA PRO A 79 -25.50 43.29 24.75
C PRO A 79 -26.69 43.71 23.88
N GLU A 80 -26.51 44.71 23.01
CA GLU A 80 -27.54 45.29 22.13
C GLU A 80 -27.58 44.62 20.73
N SER A 81 -26.55 43.86 20.35
CA SER A 81 -26.60 43.02 19.15
C SER A 81 -27.33 41.72 19.48
N SER A 82 -28.54 41.56 18.95
CA SER A 82 -29.46 40.49 19.28
C SER A 82 -28.84 39.09 19.12
N SER A 83 -28.94 38.28 20.18
CA SER A 83 -28.46 36.89 20.24
C SER A 83 -29.04 35.93 19.20
N ASN A 84 -30.04 36.37 18.43
CA ASN A 84 -30.76 35.56 17.46
C ASN A 84 -30.31 35.80 16.01
N SER A 85 -29.47 36.80 15.79
CA SER A 85 -29.16 37.31 14.45
C SER A 85 -27.88 36.72 13.84
N CYS A 86 -27.04 36.13 14.68
CA CYS A 86 -25.79 35.51 14.26
C CYS A 86 -25.49 34.25 15.08
N SER A 87 -24.87 33.26 14.42
CA SER A 87 -24.36 32.04 15.05
C SER A 87 -22.89 31.79 14.72
N LEU A 88 -22.11 31.44 15.74
CA LEU A 88 -20.75 30.94 15.58
C LEU A 88 -20.80 29.42 15.41
N ILE A 89 -20.37 28.96 14.23
CA ILE A 89 -20.44 27.58 13.79
C ILE A 89 -19.02 27.04 13.59
N ALA A 90 -18.72 25.86 14.14
CA ALA A 90 -17.56 25.07 13.76
C ALA A 90 -17.90 24.23 12.54
N VAL A 91 -17.01 24.17 11.54
CA VAL A 91 -17.21 23.37 10.32
C VAL A 91 -16.04 22.39 10.12
N GLY A 92 -16.17 21.49 9.16
CA GLY A 92 -15.07 20.60 8.76
C GLY A 92 -14.59 19.66 9.86
N GLY A 93 -13.27 19.50 9.99
CA GLY A 93 -12.65 18.62 11.00
C GLY A 93 -12.98 19.04 12.43
N TYR A 94 -13.11 20.35 12.66
CA TYR A 94 -13.46 20.91 13.96
C TYR A 94 -14.95 20.71 14.29
N GLY A 95 -15.83 20.91 13.30
CA GLY A 95 -17.26 20.65 13.41
C GLY A 95 -17.58 19.20 13.82
N ARG A 96 -16.82 18.22 13.28
CA ARG A 96 -16.91 16.80 13.65
C ARG A 96 -16.44 16.43 15.06
N ASN A 97 -15.94 17.38 15.86
CA ASN A 97 -15.23 17.11 17.12
C ASN A 97 -13.95 16.26 16.95
N GLU A 98 -13.26 16.41 15.81
CA GLU A 98 -12.02 15.68 15.50
C GLU A 98 -10.79 16.61 15.49
N LEU A 99 -10.79 17.65 16.33
CA LEU A 99 -9.69 18.61 16.39
C LEU A 99 -8.43 17.96 16.96
N HIS A 100 -7.41 17.81 16.11
CA HIS A 100 -6.10 17.33 16.55
C HIS A 100 -5.23 18.51 17.03
N PRO A 101 -4.19 18.28 17.85
CA PRO A 101 -3.46 19.35 18.56
C PRO A 101 -2.80 20.45 17.72
N SER A 102 -2.64 20.22 16.41
CA SER A 102 -2.02 21.15 15.45
C SER A 102 -2.87 21.25 14.18
N SER A 103 -4.16 20.93 14.26
CA SER A 103 -5.10 21.13 13.15
C SER A 103 -5.60 22.57 13.11
N ASP A 104 -5.94 22.98 11.90
CA ASP A 104 -6.74 24.15 11.58
C ASP A 104 -8.07 24.14 12.34
N ILE A 105 -8.52 25.32 12.74
CA ILE A 105 -9.82 25.56 13.37
C ILE A 105 -10.68 26.29 12.32
N ASP A 106 -11.58 25.55 11.70
CA ASP A 106 -12.48 26.09 10.67
C ASP A 106 -13.79 26.60 11.30
N LEU A 107 -14.07 27.89 11.10
CA LEU A 107 -15.22 28.60 11.65
C LEU A 107 -16.11 29.17 10.54
N MET A 108 -17.39 29.28 10.82
CA MET A 108 -18.34 30.02 10.02
C MET A 108 -19.17 30.91 10.95
N ILE A 109 -19.20 32.19 10.62
CA ILE A 109 -20.11 33.16 11.23
C ILE A 109 -21.33 33.21 10.32
N LEU A 110 -22.45 32.68 10.82
CA LEU A 110 -23.71 32.57 10.08
C LEU A 110 -24.63 33.72 10.46
N LEU A 111 -25.13 34.45 9.48
CA LEU A 111 -26.02 35.61 9.66
C LEU A 111 -27.44 35.30 9.17
N ASP A 112 -28.46 35.92 9.78
CA ASP A 112 -29.82 35.87 9.25
C ASP A 112 -29.95 36.73 7.97
N ASP A 113 -30.71 36.25 6.99
CA ASP A 113 -30.82 36.87 5.65
C ASP A 113 -31.46 38.28 5.74
N ASP A 114 -32.38 38.49 6.70
CA ASP A 114 -33.11 39.75 6.88
C ASP A 114 -32.24 40.89 7.43
N GLU A 115 -31.15 40.58 8.13
CA GLU A 115 -30.19 41.58 8.66
C GLU A 115 -29.02 41.87 7.70
N ALA A 116 -28.83 41.03 6.67
CA ALA A 116 -27.77 41.24 5.67
C ALA A 116 -28.08 42.38 4.67
N GLY A 117 -29.36 42.76 4.53
CA GLY A 117 -29.83 43.70 3.51
C GLY A 117 -30.00 45.16 3.95
N GLU A 118 -30.24 45.44 5.24
CA GLU A 118 -30.48 46.80 5.76
C GLU A 118 -29.76 47.02 7.10
N ASN A 119 -28.44 47.21 7.02
CA ASN A 119 -27.48 47.32 8.14
C ASN A 119 -27.07 45.97 8.77
N ILE A 120 -26.11 45.28 8.14
CA ILE A 120 -25.03 44.70 8.97
C ILE A 120 -24.36 45.92 9.57
N ASP A 121 -24.84 46.32 10.73
CA ASP A 121 -24.35 47.44 11.53
C ASP A 121 -22.82 47.35 11.53
N ASP A 122 -22.09 48.44 11.22
CA ASP A 122 -20.61 48.47 11.22
C ASP A 122 -20.04 47.78 12.48
N THR A 123 -20.80 47.85 13.57
CA THR A 123 -20.67 47.17 14.87
C THR A 123 -20.49 45.65 14.82
N PHE A 124 -21.21 44.90 13.97
CA PHE A 124 -21.06 43.45 13.86
C PHE A 124 -19.80 43.07 13.07
N ALA A 125 -19.52 43.78 11.97
CA ALA A 125 -18.29 43.59 11.21
C ALA A 125 -17.07 43.88 12.10
N GLU A 126 -17.10 44.96 12.88
CA GLU A 126 -16.07 45.31 13.86
C GLU A 126 -15.91 44.23 14.96
N SER A 127 -17.02 43.70 15.51
CA SER A 127 -16.98 42.65 16.53
C SER A 127 -16.42 41.32 16.00
N GLY A 128 -16.78 40.96 14.76
CA GLY A 128 -16.26 39.76 14.08
C GLY A 128 -14.78 39.89 13.72
N GLU A 129 -14.34 41.06 13.25
CA GLU A 129 -12.93 41.35 13.02
C GLU A 129 -12.13 41.30 14.32
N GLN A 130 -12.62 41.94 15.39
CA GLN A 130 -11.97 41.91 16.69
C GLN A 130 -11.84 40.48 17.24
N PHE A 131 -12.88 39.66 17.10
CA PHE A 131 -12.85 38.24 17.43
C PHE A 131 -11.69 37.54 16.73
N LEU A 132 -11.61 37.64 15.40
CA LEU A 132 -10.58 36.98 14.60
C LEU A 132 -9.17 37.48 14.92
N HIS A 133 -9.01 38.79 15.15
CA HIS A 133 -7.74 39.38 15.56
C HIS A 133 -7.23 38.78 16.88
N ILE A 134 -8.09 38.62 17.88
CA ILE A 134 -7.71 37.99 19.16
C ILE A 134 -7.23 36.56 18.92
N LEU A 135 -7.92 35.77 18.07
CA LEU A 135 -7.55 34.38 17.78
C LEU A 135 -6.17 34.26 17.12
N TRP A 136 -5.86 35.15 16.17
CA TRP A 136 -4.54 35.20 15.55
C TRP A 136 -3.46 35.67 16.53
N ASP A 137 -3.77 36.65 17.38
CA ASP A 137 -2.86 37.16 18.41
C ASP A 137 -2.51 36.12 19.46
N ILE A 138 -3.38 35.13 19.71
CA ILE A 138 -3.08 33.97 20.56
C ILE A 138 -2.48 32.79 19.80
N GLY A 139 -2.25 32.94 18.48
CA GLY A 139 -1.48 32.00 17.66
C GLY A 139 -2.28 30.78 17.17
N LEU A 140 -3.61 30.88 17.11
CA LEU A 140 -4.44 29.84 16.50
C LEU A 140 -4.45 29.98 14.97
N ASP A 141 -4.45 28.83 14.29
CA ASP A 141 -4.58 28.74 12.83
C ASP A 141 -6.08 28.63 12.47
N ILE A 142 -6.66 29.75 12.03
CA ILE A 142 -8.11 29.89 11.81
C ILE A 142 -8.42 29.97 10.32
N GLY A 143 -9.20 29.01 9.83
CA GLY A 143 -9.99 29.16 8.61
C GLY A 143 -11.34 29.76 8.98
N HIS A 144 -11.81 30.80 8.29
CA HIS A 144 -13.13 31.37 8.58
C HIS A 144 -13.91 31.77 7.32
N SER A 145 -15.22 31.88 7.48
CA SER A 145 -16.13 32.50 6.51
C SER A 145 -17.24 33.23 7.24
N VAL A 146 -17.76 34.29 6.63
CA VAL A 146 -18.97 34.99 7.10
C VAL A 146 -19.99 34.84 5.98
N ARG A 147 -21.16 34.28 6.29
CA ARG A 147 -22.18 33.97 5.29
C ARG A 147 -23.59 34.10 5.84
N THR A 148 -24.51 34.47 4.98
CA THR A 148 -25.95 34.31 5.15
C THR A 148 -26.40 32.88 4.78
N VAL A 149 -27.66 32.53 5.04
CA VAL A 149 -28.20 31.22 4.64
C VAL A 149 -28.26 31.11 3.12
N ALA A 150 -28.64 32.19 2.43
CA ALA A 150 -28.64 32.26 0.98
C ALA A 150 -27.25 32.03 0.37
N GLU A 151 -26.21 32.71 0.89
CA GLU A 151 -24.83 32.55 0.42
C GLU A 151 -24.28 31.15 0.73
N CYS A 152 -24.67 30.54 1.85
CA CYS A 152 -24.34 29.14 2.14
C CYS A 152 -24.88 28.21 1.06
N LYS A 153 -26.14 28.40 0.64
CA LYS A 153 -26.78 27.60 -0.42
C LYS A 153 -26.10 27.79 -1.77
N GLU A 154 -25.78 29.03 -2.14
CA GLU A 154 -25.09 29.33 -3.40
C GLU A 154 -23.69 28.69 -3.43
N ALA A 155 -22.91 28.86 -2.36
CA ALA A 155 -21.57 28.32 -2.28
C ALA A 155 -21.56 26.77 -2.20
N ALA A 156 -22.62 26.16 -1.67
CA ALA A 156 -22.77 24.71 -1.59
C ALA A 156 -22.94 24.01 -2.97
N ILE A 157 -23.02 24.76 -4.08
CA ILE A 157 -22.89 24.17 -5.42
C ILE A 157 -21.52 23.51 -5.57
N ASP A 158 -20.48 24.03 -4.91
CA ASP A 158 -19.18 23.37 -4.83
C ASP A 158 -19.21 22.16 -3.88
N LEU A 159 -18.71 21.02 -4.38
CA LEU A 159 -18.69 19.75 -3.64
C LEU A 159 -17.91 19.84 -2.32
N THR A 160 -16.80 20.58 -2.30
CA THR A 160 -15.97 20.75 -1.11
C THR A 160 -16.70 21.58 -0.06
N VAL A 161 -17.37 22.66 -0.50
CA VAL A 161 -18.12 23.55 0.39
C VAL A 161 -19.32 22.83 1.01
N VAL A 162 -20.15 22.12 0.22
CA VAL A 162 -21.29 21.38 0.81
C VAL A 162 -20.82 20.29 1.78
N THR A 163 -19.71 19.60 1.45
CA THR A 163 -19.11 18.60 2.35
C THR A 163 -18.72 19.24 3.69
N ASN A 164 -18.14 20.44 3.65
CA ASN A 164 -17.72 21.18 4.84
C ASN A 164 -18.93 21.64 5.68
N LEU A 165 -19.98 22.17 5.03
CA LEU A 165 -21.19 22.66 5.70
C LEU A 165 -22.04 21.53 6.30
N MET A 166 -22.04 20.33 5.70
CA MET A 166 -22.69 19.14 6.28
C MET A 166 -22.12 18.76 7.66
N GLU A 167 -20.89 19.21 7.96
CA GLU A 167 -20.19 18.93 9.21
C GLU A 167 -20.34 20.07 10.23
N ALA A 168 -21.26 21.00 10.00
CA ALA A 168 -21.51 22.15 10.84
C ALA A 168 -21.98 21.76 12.25
N ARG A 169 -21.39 22.40 13.25
CA ARG A 169 -21.74 22.27 14.67
C ARG A 169 -21.83 23.65 15.32
N LEU A 170 -22.96 23.94 15.95
CA LEU A 170 -23.14 25.19 16.71
C LEU A 170 -22.17 25.26 17.90
N LEU A 171 -21.44 26.37 18.01
CA LEU A 171 -20.66 26.73 19.20
C LEU A 171 -21.44 27.71 20.08
N SER A 172 -22.01 28.76 19.49
CA SER A 172 -22.81 29.78 20.18
C SER A 172 -23.78 30.48 19.20
N GLY A 173 -24.89 31.03 19.69
CA GLY A 173 -25.92 31.72 18.88
C GLY A 173 -27.20 30.91 18.63
N SER A 174 -27.95 31.28 17.59
CA SER A 174 -29.25 30.67 17.24
C SER A 174 -29.13 29.25 16.66
N VAL A 175 -29.92 28.34 17.22
CA VAL A 175 -30.09 26.96 16.71
C VAL A 175 -30.97 26.96 15.46
N GLU A 176 -31.99 27.80 15.42
CA GLU A 176 -32.92 27.95 14.31
C GLU A 176 -32.19 28.36 13.04
N LEU A 177 -31.23 29.27 13.14
CA LEU A 177 -30.42 29.73 12.01
C LEU A 177 -29.56 28.59 11.42
N LEU A 178 -28.95 27.76 12.27
CA LEU A 178 -28.24 26.56 11.83
C LEU A 178 -29.18 25.58 11.12
N GLN A 179 -30.39 25.37 11.65
CA GLN A 179 -31.39 24.49 11.04
C GLN A 179 -31.86 25.01 9.67
N LYS A 180 -32.09 26.33 9.53
CA LYS A 180 -32.39 26.98 8.24
C LYS A 180 -31.28 26.68 7.22
N MET A 181 -30.01 26.86 7.60
CA MET A 181 -28.86 26.58 6.74
C MET A 181 -28.81 25.11 6.32
N GLN A 182 -28.96 24.17 7.27
CA GLN A 182 -28.96 22.73 6.99
C GLN A 182 -30.10 22.33 6.03
N ALA A 183 -31.30 22.91 6.20
CA ALA A 183 -32.42 22.69 5.30
C ALA A 183 -32.12 23.22 3.88
N ALA A 184 -31.46 24.38 3.77
CA ALA A 184 -31.12 25.01 2.50
C ALA A 184 -30.11 24.20 1.67
N ILE A 185 -29.25 23.41 2.31
CA ILE A 185 -28.25 22.53 1.66
C ILE A 185 -28.62 21.04 1.65
N SER A 186 -29.87 20.72 1.99
CA SER A 186 -30.37 19.35 2.06
C SER A 186 -30.28 18.62 0.69
N PRO A 187 -30.24 17.28 0.66
CA PRO A 187 -30.16 16.50 -0.57
C PRO A 187 -31.27 16.78 -1.59
N ASP A 188 -32.45 17.22 -1.12
CA ASP A 188 -33.58 17.59 -1.99
C ASP A 188 -33.41 18.96 -2.66
N GLN A 189 -32.48 19.78 -2.17
CA GLN A 189 -32.24 21.14 -2.67
C GLN A 189 -31.01 21.23 -3.56
N ILE A 190 -29.96 20.49 -3.20
CA ILE A 190 -28.67 20.51 -3.88
C ILE A 190 -28.04 19.14 -3.74
N TRP A 191 -27.14 18.73 -4.64
CA TRP A 191 -26.39 17.47 -4.52
C TRP A 191 -27.24 16.28 -4.02
N PRO A 192 -28.14 15.74 -4.86
CA PRO A 192 -28.83 14.49 -4.58
C PRO A 192 -27.85 13.41 -4.12
N ALA A 193 -28.30 12.50 -3.25
CA ALA A 193 -27.38 11.63 -2.53
C ALA A 193 -26.55 10.71 -3.45
N ASP A 194 -27.12 10.27 -4.59
CA ASP A 194 -26.42 9.49 -5.62
C ASP A 194 -25.38 10.32 -6.38
N GLU A 195 -25.74 11.53 -6.82
CA GLU A 195 -24.81 12.45 -7.49
C GLU A 195 -23.63 12.83 -6.58
N TYR A 196 -23.92 13.17 -5.32
CA TYR A 196 -22.91 13.47 -4.31
C TYR A 196 -21.98 12.28 -4.09
N PHE A 197 -22.55 11.08 -3.92
CA PHE A 197 -21.78 9.86 -3.70
C PHE A 197 -20.82 9.57 -4.85
N HIS A 198 -21.31 9.63 -6.10
CA HIS A 198 -20.47 9.39 -7.27
C HIS A 198 -19.36 10.45 -7.44
N ALA A 199 -19.66 11.71 -7.15
CA ALA A 199 -18.65 12.78 -7.16
C ALA A 199 -17.55 12.54 -6.09
N LYS A 200 -17.93 12.18 -4.86
CA LYS A 200 -16.98 11.83 -3.79
C LYS A 200 -16.18 10.56 -4.10
N LEU A 201 -16.78 9.58 -4.77
CA LEU A 201 -16.09 8.37 -5.19
C LEU A 201 -14.97 8.68 -6.20
N GLN A 202 -15.24 9.57 -7.17
CA GLN A 202 -14.24 10.04 -8.13
C GLN A 202 -13.10 10.82 -7.43
N GLU A 203 -13.43 11.70 -6.48
CA GLU A 203 -12.42 12.40 -5.66
C GLU A 203 -11.51 11.41 -4.90
N GLN A 204 -12.10 10.37 -4.31
CA GLN A 204 -11.33 9.32 -3.62
C GLN A 204 -10.41 8.56 -4.59
N GLN A 205 -10.91 8.16 -5.76
CA GLN A 205 -10.10 7.44 -6.76
C GLN A 205 -8.91 8.29 -7.22
N ALA A 206 -9.13 9.57 -7.52
CA ALA A 206 -8.06 10.50 -7.90
C ALA A 206 -7.02 10.68 -6.78
N ARG A 207 -7.48 10.81 -5.52
CA ARG A 207 -6.61 10.86 -4.35
C ARG A 207 -5.80 9.57 -4.20
N HIS A 208 -6.43 8.41 -4.32
CA HIS A 208 -5.76 7.11 -4.20
C HIS A 208 -4.70 6.91 -5.29
N ILE A 209 -4.90 7.40 -6.51
CA ILE A 209 -3.87 7.39 -7.55
C ILE A 209 -2.70 8.29 -7.12
N ARG A 210 -2.99 9.55 -6.77
CA ARG A 210 -1.97 10.53 -6.36
C ARG A 210 -1.11 10.05 -5.19
N PHE A 211 -1.72 9.45 -4.16
CA PHE A 211 -1.01 9.01 -2.95
C PHE A 211 -0.58 7.53 -3.00
N GLY A 212 -1.20 6.70 -3.84
CA GLY A 212 -0.91 5.27 -3.98
C GLY A 212 0.23 4.96 -4.97
N GLU A 213 0.50 5.85 -5.94
CA GLU A 213 1.62 5.76 -6.87
C GLU A 213 2.91 6.43 -6.35
N THR A 214 2.81 7.37 -5.41
CA THR A 214 3.98 8.08 -4.88
C THR A 214 4.98 7.17 -4.17
N ALA A 215 6.27 7.49 -4.36
CA ALA A 215 7.45 6.81 -3.81
C ALA A 215 7.57 6.80 -2.26
N TYR A 216 6.56 7.26 -1.54
CA TYR A 216 6.54 7.39 -0.07
C TYR A 216 5.77 6.25 0.62
N LYS A 217 5.76 5.05 0.03
CA LYS A 217 5.00 3.92 0.61
C LYS A 217 5.51 3.47 1.99
N LEU A 218 6.78 3.73 2.34
CA LEU A 218 7.28 3.59 3.72
C LEU A 218 7.19 4.86 4.58
N GLU A 219 6.85 6.01 4.01
CA GLU A 219 6.60 7.28 4.73
C GLU A 219 5.19 7.80 4.44
N PRO A 220 4.16 7.01 4.79
CA PRO A 220 2.82 7.23 4.30
C PRO A 220 2.20 8.49 4.91
N ASN A 221 1.30 9.12 4.16
CA ASN A 221 0.40 10.13 4.72
C ASN A 221 -0.76 9.45 5.44
N ILE A 222 -0.92 9.68 6.74
CA ILE A 222 -1.93 8.96 7.55
C ILE A 222 -3.37 9.42 7.28
N LYS A 223 -3.54 10.60 6.67
CA LYS A 223 -4.83 11.20 6.34
C LYS A 223 -5.25 10.83 4.93
N GLU A 224 -4.39 11.07 3.94
CA GLU A 224 -4.74 11.06 2.52
C GLU A 224 -4.42 9.75 1.78
N SER A 225 -3.52 8.90 2.31
CA SER A 225 -3.22 7.59 1.69
C SER A 225 -4.43 6.65 1.68
N PRO A 226 -4.50 5.66 0.76
CA PRO A 226 -5.51 4.61 0.81
C PRO A 226 -5.55 3.91 2.18
N GLY A 227 -6.74 3.73 2.72
CA GLY A 227 -6.96 3.23 4.08
C GLY A 227 -6.66 4.23 5.21
N GLY A 228 -6.42 5.50 4.86
CA GLY A 228 -6.20 6.59 5.82
C GLY A 228 -7.49 7.21 6.37
N LEU A 229 -7.36 8.28 7.18
CA LEU A 229 -8.50 8.95 7.82
C LEU A 229 -9.52 9.49 6.81
N ARG A 230 -9.10 9.93 5.63
CA ARG A 230 -10.00 10.47 4.60
C ARG A 230 -10.93 9.42 4.00
N ASP A 231 -10.52 8.14 3.96
CA ASP A 231 -11.40 7.04 3.55
C ASP A 231 -12.53 6.85 4.59
N LEU A 232 -12.20 6.96 5.88
CA LEU A 232 -13.21 6.94 6.94
C LEU A 232 -14.16 8.15 6.85
N HIS A 233 -13.64 9.33 6.51
CA HIS A 233 -14.47 10.52 6.29
C HIS A 233 -15.39 10.34 5.09
N MET A 234 -14.94 9.70 4.01
CA MET A 234 -15.80 9.35 2.87
C MET A 234 -17.02 8.55 3.36
N ILE A 235 -16.80 7.45 4.10
CA ILE A 235 -17.89 6.65 4.67
C ILE A 235 -18.86 7.53 5.47
N ALA A 236 -18.33 8.39 6.34
CA ALA A 236 -19.16 9.30 7.14
C ALA A 236 -19.95 10.28 6.28
N TRP A 237 -19.36 10.85 5.22
CA TRP A 237 -20.02 11.79 4.32
C TRP A 237 -21.12 11.16 3.48
N ALA A 238 -20.87 9.99 2.91
CA ALA A 238 -21.90 9.23 2.18
C ALA A 238 -23.08 8.92 3.10
N THR A 239 -22.79 8.53 4.34
CA THR A 239 -23.78 8.25 5.38
C THR A 239 -24.58 9.48 5.78
N MET A 240 -23.91 10.60 6.08
CA MET A 240 -24.56 11.87 6.40
C MET A 240 -25.47 12.33 5.25
N ARG A 241 -25.01 12.24 3.99
CA ARG A 241 -25.80 12.68 2.84
C ARG A 241 -27.01 11.80 2.60
N TYR A 242 -26.85 10.48 2.70
CA TYR A 242 -27.91 9.53 2.33
C TYR A 242 -28.93 9.31 3.44
N PHE A 243 -28.49 9.23 4.70
CA PHE A 243 -29.36 8.91 5.85
C PHE A 243 -29.67 10.10 6.76
N ASN A 244 -29.04 11.27 6.55
CA ASN A 244 -28.99 12.35 7.52
C ASN A 244 -28.47 11.88 8.90
N ALA A 245 -27.61 10.86 8.89
CA ALA A 245 -27.12 10.22 10.10
C ALA A 245 -26.00 11.05 10.74
N THR A 246 -26.00 11.13 12.07
CA THR A 246 -25.06 11.99 12.83
C THR A 246 -23.82 11.24 13.30
N SER A 247 -23.78 9.93 13.11
CA SER A 247 -22.70 9.07 13.59
C SER A 247 -22.50 7.83 12.71
N LEU A 248 -21.28 7.30 12.70
CA LEU A 248 -20.97 6.01 12.08
C LEU A 248 -21.70 4.83 12.78
N GLU A 249 -22.18 5.01 14.02
CA GLU A 249 -22.91 3.97 14.74
C GLU A 249 -24.31 3.74 14.16
N GLU A 250 -24.94 4.78 13.60
CA GLU A 250 -26.26 4.70 12.96
C GLU A 250 -26.24 3.81 11.72
N LEU A 251 -25.10 3.63 11.04
CA LEU A 251 -24.95 2.63 9.97
C LEU A 251 -25.22 1.20 10.42
N VAL A 252 -25.08 0.90 11.71
CA VAL A 252 -25.46 -0.40 12.25
C VAL A 252 -26.98 -0.55 12.28
N GLN A 253 -27.70 0.53 12.55
CA GLN A 253 -29.17 0.55 12.57
C GLN A 253 -29.75 0.45 11.16
N HIS A 254 -29.05 1.00 10.17
CA HIS A 254 -29.41 0.89 8.75
C HIS A 254 -28.92 -0.40 8.07
N GLU A 255 -28.32 -1.34 8.82
CA GLU A 255 -27.79 -2.62 8.31
C GLU A 255 -26.64 -2.51 7.28
N PHE A 256 -26.05 -1.32 7.12
CA PHE A 256 -24.87 -1.10 6.29
C PHE A 256 -23.61 -1.67 6.92
N LEU A 257 -23.53 -1.63 8.26
CA LEU A 257 -22.45 -2.18 9.06
C LEU A 257 -22.98 -3.21 10.05
N THR A 258 -22.24 -4.29 10.21
CA THR A 258 -22.36 -5.13 11.41
C THR A 258 -21.73 -4.43 12.61
N ARG A 259 -22.16 -4.81 13.83
CA ARG A 259 -21.53 -4.30 15.06
C ARG A 259 -20.02 -4.58 15.11
N GLY A 260 -19.58 -5.71 14.55
CA GLY A 260 -18.17 -6.07 14.46
C GLY A 260 -17.37 -5.15 13.55
N GLU A 261 -17.89 -4.85 12.35
CA GLU A 261 -17.26 -3.92 11.40
C GLU A 261 -17.19 -2.49 11.96
N TYR A 262 -18.25 -2.01 12.61
CA TYR A 262 -18.22 -0.72 13.32
C TYR A 262 -17.10 -0.68 14.36
N GLN A 263 -17.00 -1.69 15.23
CA GLN A 263 -15.92 -1.76 16.21
C GLN A 263 -14.54 -1.78 15.54
N THR A 264 -14.40 -2.45 14.41
CA THR A 264 -13.18 -2.43 13.61
C THR A 264 -12.84 -1.03 13.12
N LEU A 265 -13.78 -0.32 12.49
CA LEU A 265 -13.58 1.07 12.05
C LEU A 265 -13.13 1.97 13.20
N ILE A 266 -13.78 1.87 14.36
CA ILE A 266 -13.42 2.66 15.55
C ILE A 266 -12.02 2.29 16.06
N ARG A 267 -11.64 1.01 16.08
CA ARG A 267 -10.27 0.58 16.45
C ARG A 267 -9.24 1.15 15.48
N CYS A 268 -9.50 1.08 14.17
CA CYS A 268 -8.60 1.62 13.15
C CYS A 268 -8.45 3.14 13.29
N ARG A 269 -9.57 3.87 13.38
CA ARG A 269 -9.60 5.31 13.61
C ARG A 269 -8.79 5.70 14.84
N ASN A 270 -9.04 5.07 15.98
CA ASN A 270 -8.37 5.41 17.23
C ASN A 270 -6.85 5.19 17.16
N PHE A 271 -6.40 4.18 16.39
CA PHE A 271 -4.97 3.97 16.18
C PHE A 271 -4.36 5.02 15.24
N LEU A 272 -5.03 5.38 14.15
CA LEU A 272 -4.59 6.45 13.26
C LEU A 272 -4.57 7.82 13.96
N TRP A 273 -5.57 8.12 14.78
CA TRP A 273 -5.60 9.31 15.64
C TRP A 273 -4.43 9.34 16.62
N ARG A 274 -4.05 8.20 17.21
CA ARG A 274 -2.88 8.12 18.09
C ARG A 274 -1.61 8.53 17.37
N ILE A 275 -1.39 8.00 16.16
CA ILE A 275 -0.24 8.36 15.34
C ILE A 275 -0.28 9.84 14.97
N ARG A 276 -1.44 10.35 14.53
CA ARG A 276 -1.61 11.77 14.15
C ARG A 276 -1.32 12.73 15.29
N ASN A 277 -1.89 12.47 16.46
CA ASN A 277 -1.62 13.24 17.67
C ASN A 277 -0.14 13.20 18.02
N GLY A 278 0.48 12.01 17.98
CA GLY A 278 1.92 11.86 18.21
C GLY A 278 2.76 12.70 17.25
N LEU A 279 2.44 12.69 15.94
CA LEU A 279 3.13 13.54 14.96
C LEU A 279 2.98 15.04 15.28
N HIS A 280 1.77 15.45 15.65
CA HIS A 280 1.48 16.84 16.00
C HIS A 280 2.21 17.30 17.27
N PHE A 281 2.27 16.45 18.30
CA PHE A 281 3.02 16.72 19.53
C PHE A 281 4.53 16.73 19.29
N LEU A 282 5.03 15.78 18.50
CA LEU A 282 6.46 15.65 18.19
C LEU A 282 6.98 16.84 17.37
N THR A 283 6.21 17.30 16.38
CA THR A 283 6.65 18.35 15.45
C THR A 283 6.21 19.75 15.84
N GLY A 284 5.24 19.88 16.76
CA GLY A 284 4.63 21.15 17.14
C GLY A 284 3.76 21.81 16.06
N ARG A 285 3.68 21.22 14.87
CA ARG A 285 2.96 21.74 13.69
C ARG A 285 2.04 20.68 13.08
N ARG A 286 1.26 21.06 12.06
CA ARG A 286 0.51 20.11 11.24
C ARG A 286 1.51 19.22 10.48
N GLU A 287 1.47 17.93 10.78
CA GLU A 287 2.26 16.92 10.09
C GLU A 287 1.44 15.64 9.98
N ASP A 288 1.09 15.28 8.75
CA ASP A 288 0.30 14.09 8.43
C ASP A 288 1.16 13.00 7.78
N ARG A 289 2.46 13.24 7.56
CA ARG A 289 3.39 12.24 7.02
C ARG A 289 4.16 11.54 8.13
N LEU A 290 4.11 10.22 8.12
CA LEU A 290 4.84 9.38 9.05
C LEU A 290 6.27 9.13 8.51
N LEU A 291 7.13 10.14 8.58
CA LEU A 291 8.52 10.08 8.13
C LEU A 291 9.35 9.09 8.95
N PHE A 292 10.44 8.55 8.39
CA PHE A 292 11.27 7.54 9.06
C PHE A 292 11.78 7.97 10.45
N GLU A 293 12.16 9.24 10.61
CA GLU A 293 12.61 9.78 11.89
C GLU A 293 11.49 9.77 12.94
N HIS A 294 10.27 10.17 12.54
CA HIS A 294 9.10 10.18 13.41
C HIS A 294 8.66 8.76 13.80
N GLN A 295 8.76 7.80 12.87
CA GLN A 295 8.39 6.40 13.13
C GLN A 295 9.15 5.82 14.33
N ARG A 296 10.45 6.11 14.45
CA ARG A 296 11.30 5.60 15.54
C ARG A 296 10.94 6.21 16.89
N VAL A 297 10.71 7.53 16.90
CA VAL A 297 10.34 8.25 18.12
C VAL A 297 8.98 7.76 18.62
N LEU A 298 7.98 7.71 17.73
CA LEU A 298 6.63 7.26 18.07
C LEU A 298 6.58 5.78 18.46
N ALA A 299 7.41 4.92 17.87
CA ALA A 299 7.49 3.52 18.28
C ALA A 299 7.92 3.39 19.75
N THR A 300 8.94 4.15 20.15
CA THR A 300 9.41 4.18 21.54
C THR A 300 8.35 4.79 22.47
N GLU A 301 7.79 5.95 22.11
CA GLU A 301 6.73 6.62 22.89
C GLU A 301 5.50 5.71 23.09
N PHE A 302 5.15 4.89 22.08
CA PHE A 302 4.02 3.97 22.18
C PHE A 302 4.35 2.65 22.89
N GLY A 303 5.56 2.53 23.44
CA GLY A 303 6.00 1.40 24.26
C GLY A 303 6.43 0.16 23.45
N TYR A 304 6.75 0.31 22.16
CA TYR A 304 7.36 -0.78 21.40
C TYR A 304 8.84 -0.90 21.77
N THR A 305 9.34 -2.14 21.82
CA THR A 305 10.74 -2.45 22.12
C THR A 305 11.32 -3.38 21.07
N ASP A 306 12.62 -3.23 20.81
CA ASP A 306 13.34 -4.07 19.85
C ASP A 306 13.33 -5.53 20.29
N LYS A 307 13.08 -6.42 19.33
CA LYS A 307 13.14 -7.87 19.51
C LYS A 307 14.06 -8.46 18.45
N LEU A 308 14.60 -9.64 18.72
CA LEU A 308 15.48 -10.34 17.77
C LEU A 308 14.75 -10.53 16.42
N GLY A 309 15.25 -9.87 15.37
CA GLY A 309 14.71 -9.94 14.01
C GLY A 309 13.41 -9.16 13.77
N ASN A 310 13.02 -8.24 14.67
CA ASN A 310 11.84 -7.40 14.54
C ASN A 310 11.98 -6.11 15.38
N LEU A 311 12.34 -5.00 14.72
CA LEU A 311 12.59 -3.73 15.40
C LEU A 311 11.29 -3.13 15.98
N ALA A 312 11.40 -2.26 16.99
CA ALA A 312 10.26 -1.54 17.57
C ALA A 312 9.49 -0.76 16.49
N VAL A 313 10.23 -0.10 15.60
CA VAL A 313 9.67 0.66 14.47
C VAL A 313 8.95 -0.25 13.47
N GLU A 314 9.50 -1.41 13.15
CA GLU A 314 8.86 -2.38 12.26
C GLU A 314 7.57 -2.96 12.87
N GLN A 315 7.52 -3.12 14.20
CA GLN A 315 6.31 -3.52 14.92
C GLN A 315 5.20 -2.47 14.83
N LEU A 316 5.53 -1.20 15.08
CA LEU A 316 4.59 -0.08 14.92
C LEU A 316 4.05 -0.02 13.50
N MET A 317 4.95 -0.04 12.52
CA MET A 317 4.59 0.08 11.12
C MET A 317 3.82 -1.12 10.60
N LYS A 318 4.12 -2.33 11.09
CA LYS A 318 3.32 -3.51 10.79
C LYS A 318 1.89 -3.40 11.28
N ARG A 319 1.67 -2.82 12.45
CA ARG A 319 0.33 -2.51 12.94
C ARG A 319 -0.33 -1.45 12.08
N TYR A 320 0.40 -0.42 11.66
CA TYR A 320 -0.10 0.61 10.74
C TYR A 320 -0.58 0.02 9.41
N TYR A 321 0.24 -0.75 8.69
CA TYR A 321 -0.15 -1.32 7.40
C TYR A 321 -1.35 -2.26 7.49
N ARG A 322 -1.44 -3.05 8.58
CA ARG A 322 -2.61 -3.88 8.82
C ARG A 322 -3.85 -3.05 9.10
N THR A 323 -3.71 -1.95 9.84
CA THR A 323 -4.81 -1.04 10.15
C THR A 323 -5.37 -0.38 8.89
N VAL A 324 -4.51 0.17 8.03
CA VAL A 324 -4.97 0.82 6.79
C VAL A 324 -5.53 -0.19 5.78
N LYS A 325 -5.00 -1.42 5.76
CA LYS A 325 -5.55 -2.50 4.94
C LYS A 325 -6.94 -2.91 5.40
N GLU A 326 -7.15 -3.07 6.71
CA GLU A 326 -8.44 -3.42 7.29
C GLU A 326 -9.46 -2.27 7.08
N LEU A 327 -9.04 -1.02 7.24
CA LEU A 327 -9.88 0.14 6.95
C LEU A 327 -10.23 0.23 5.46
N GLY A 328 -9.24 0.05 4.57
CA GLY A 328 -9.44 0.07 3.12
C GLY A 328 -10.42 -1.00 2.65
N LEU A 329 -10.33 -2.22 3.19
CA LEU A 329 -11.29 -3.29 2.91
C LEU A 329 -12.72 -2.88 3.30
N LEU A 330 -12.91 -2.33 4.51
CA LEU A 330 -14.23 -1.90 4.97
C LEU A 330 -14.77 -0.71 4.15
N ASN A 331 -13.89 0.21 3.75
CA ASN A 331 -14.25 1.29 2.83
C ASN A 331 -14.75 0.71 1.51
N ASP A 332 -14.00 -0.18 0.86
CA ASP A 332 -14.39 -0.79 -0.41
C ASP A 332 -15.74 -1.53 -0.31
N ILE A 333 -15.94 -2.33 0.76
CA ILE A 333 -17.22 -3.04 1.00
C ILE A 333 -18.38 -2.04 1.14
N LEU A 334 -18.20 -0.99 1.94
CA LEU A 334 -19.26 -0.02 2.21
C LEU A 334 -19.60 0.81 0.98
N LEU A 335 -18.59 1.29 0.25
CA LEU A 335 -18.82 2.09 -0.96
C LEU A 335 -19.49 1.25 -2.05
N GLN A 336 -19.06 0.01 -2.24
CA GLN A 336 -19.74 -0.90 -3.16
C GLN A 336 -21.19 -1.16 -2.70
N HIS A 337 -21.44 -1.29 -1.40
CA HIS A 337 -22.79 -1.46 -0.89
C HIS A 337 -23.68 -0.22 -1.12
N PHE A 338 -23.15 0.99 -0.91
CA PHE A 338 -23.83 2.24 -1.29
C PHE A 338 -24.14 2.25 -2.79
N GLU A 339 -23.15 1.97 -3.64
CA GLU A 339 -23.32 1.91 -5.09
C GLU A 339 -24.42 0.91 -5.48
N GLU A 340 -24.45 -0.28 -4.87
CA GLU A 340 -25.50 -1.26 -5.10
C GLU A 340 -26.88 -0.76 -4.70
N VAL A 341 -27.02 -0.08 -3.56
CA VAL A 341 -28.30 0.51 -3.13
C VAL A 341 -28.80 1.56 -4.11
N PHE A 342 -27.90 2.37 -4.68
CA PHE A 342 -28.23 3.32 -5.75
C PHE A 342 -28.55 2.63 -7.09
N LEU A 343 -27.84 1.54 -7.43
CA LEU A 343 -28.00 0.79 -8.69
C LEU A 343 -29.21 -0.15 -8.73
N VAL A 344 -29.66 -0.69 -7.59
CA VAL A 344 -30.86 -1.56 -7.48
C VAL A 344 -32.11 -0.87 -8.02
N GLN A 345 -32.09 0.45 -8.18
CA GLN A 345 -33.14 1.20 -8.86
C GLN A 345 -33.19 1.00 -10.38
N LYS A 346 -32.25 0.27 -11.02
CA LYS A 346 -32.12 0.22 -12.49
C LYS A 346 -32.09 -1.17 -13.15
N ASP A 347 -31.44 -2.21 -12.60
CA ASP A 347 -31.48 -3.58 -13.17
C ASP A 347 -30.86 -4.63 -12.23
N ASN A 348 -31.44 -5.84 -12.17
CA ASN A 348 -30.95 -6.99 -11.39
C ASN A 348 -30.78 -8.24 -12.29
N THR A 349 -29.94 -8.16 -13.32
CA THR A 349 -29.62 -9.32 -14.14
C THR A 349 -28.74 -10.28 -13.34
N SER A 350 -29.30 -11.45 -12.97
CA SER A 350 -28.59 -12.53 -12.30
C SER A 350 -28.35 -13.67 -13.29
N VAL A 351 -27.09 -14.11 -13.40
CA VAL A 351 -26.68 -15.25 -14.22
C VAL A 351 -26.07 -16.30 -13.30
N GLU A 352 -26.58 -17.53 -13.34
CA GLU A 352 -26.01 -18.63 -12.55
C GLU A 352 -24.61 -18.98 -13.06
N ILE A 353 -23.62 -19.04 -12.15
CA ILE A 353 -22.27 -19.54 -12.45
C ILE A 353 -22.20 -21.02 -12.09
N ASN A 354 -22.60 -21.36 -10.86
CA ASN A 354 -22.73 -22.72 -10.36
C ASN A 354 -23.64 -22.75 -9.12
N ARG A 355 -23.77 -23.93 -8.49
CA ARG A 355 -24.62 -24.15 -7.29
C ARG A 355 -24.28 -23.28 -6.07
N ARG A 356 -23.15 -22.57 -6.06
CA ARG A 356 -22.68 -21.73 -4.95
C ARG A 356 -22.62 -20.25 -5.30
N PHE A 357 -22.48 -19.91 -6.58
CA PHE A 357 -22.24 -18.53 -7.03
C PHE A 357 -23.09 -18.13 -8.23
N ASN A 358 -23.49 -16.87 -8.24
CA ASN A 358 -24.13 -16.17 -9.34
C ASN A 358 -23.28 -14.96 -9.75
N ALA A 359 -23.47 -14.47 -10.97
CA ALA A 359 -23.04 -13.16 -11.41
C ALA A 359 -24.23 -12.20 -11.32
N ILE A 360 -24.13 -11.15 -10.49
CA ILE A 360 -25.14 -10.09 -10.37
C ILE A 360 -24.50 -8.79 -10.83
N ASN A 361 -25.04 -8.19 -11.89
CA ASN A 361 -24.54 -6.94 -12.49
C ASN A 361 -23.03 -6.96 -12.82
N GLY A 362 -22.51 -8.15 -13.14
CA GLY A 362 -21.10 -8.41 -13.44
C GLY A 362 -20.20 -8.68 -12.23
N TYR A 363 -20.75 -8.86 -11.02
CA TYR A 363 -20.01 -9.21 -9.81
C TYR A 363 -20.35 -10.63 -9.33
N VAL A 364 -19.36 -11.38 -8.85
CA VAL A 364 -19.59 -12.68 -8.20
C VAL A 364 -20.31 -12.46 -6.88
N ASP A 365 -21.43 -13.13 -6.70
CA ASP A 365 -22.16 -13.19 -5.44
C ASP A 365 -22.46 -14.64 -5.04
N VAL A 366 -22.54 -14.93 -3.76
CA VAL A 366 -22.98 -16.23 -3.25
C VAL A 366 -24.48 -16.41 -3.51
N VAL A 367 -24.91 -17.65 -3.73
CA VAL A 367 -26.34 -17.99 -3.87
C VAL A 367 -27.12 -17.77 -2.57
N ASP A 368 -26.44 -17.88 -1.41
CA ASP A 368 -26.96 -17.55 -0.09
C ASP A 368 -25.83 -17.31 0.93
N ASN A 369 -26.16 -16.72 2.08
CA ASN A 369 -25.19 -16.26 3.08
C ASN A 369 -24.43 -17.37 3.82
N ASP A 370 -24.82 -18.64 3.66
CA ASP A 370 -24.27 -19.76 4.43
C ASP A 370 -23.43 -20.72 3.55
N VAL A 371 -23.18 -20.35 2.29
CA VAL A 371 -22.33 -21.09 1.33
C VAL A 371 -20.97 -21.47 1.92
N PHE A 372 -20.25 -20.54 2.57
CA PHE A 372 -18.92 -20.83 3.10
C PHE A 372 -18.93 -21.74 4.33
N ASN A 373 -19.97 -21.70 5.16
CA ASN A 373 -20.07 -22.63 6.30
C ASN A 373 -20.35 -24.05 5.81
N ARG A 374 -21.24 -24.21 4.82
CA ARG A 374 -21.56 -25.53 4.26
C ARG A 374 -20.44 -26.09 3.39
N GLN A 375 -19.75 -25.23 2.64
CA GLN A 375 -18.72 -25.61 1.68
C GLN A 375 -17.50 -24.68 1.82
N PRO A 376 -16.66 -24.88 2.86
CA PRO A 376 -15.53 -23.98 3.13
C PRO A 376 -14.58 -23.78 1.95
N PHE A 377 -14.32 -24.81 1.14
CA PHE A 377 -13.42 -24.72 -0.03
C PHE A 377 -13.84 -23.61 -1.02
N ALA A 378 -15.11 -23.18 -1.00
CA ALA A 378 -15.62 -22.06 -1.79
C ALA A 378 -14.87 -20.73 -1.50
N LEU A 379 -14.23 -20.62 -0.32
CA LEU A 379 -13.34 -19.50 0.03
C LEU A 379 -12.13 -19.37 -0.90
N LEU A 380 -11.70 -20.46 -1.56
CA LEU A 380 -10.69 -20.41 -2.62
C LEU A 380 -11.31 -20.39 -4.01
N GLU A 381 -12.41 -21.13 -4.19
CA GLU A 381 -13.10 -21.26 -5.48
C GLU A 381 -13.59 -19.92 -6.03
N VAL A 382 -14.05 -18.99 -5.18
CA VAL A 382 -14.49 -17.65 -5.61
C VAL A 382 -13.41 -16.92 -6.42
N PHE A 383 -12.13 -17.10 -6.07
CA PHE A 383 -11.01 -16.50 -6.80
C PHE A 383 -10.68 -17.25 -8.08
N TYR A 384 -10.89 -18.58 -8.09
CA TYR A 384 -10.79 -19.36 -9.32
C TYR A 384 -11.86 -18.93 -10.32
N ILE A 385 -13.12 -18.76 -9.89
CA ILE A 385 -14.22 -18.23 -10.72
C ILE A 385 -13.84 -16.85 -11.28
N LEU A 386 -13.34 -15.95 -10.44
CA LEU A 386 -12.93 -14.62 -10.91
C LEU A 386 -11.78 -14.68 -11.95
N GLN A 387 -10.95 -15.72 -11.90
CA GLN A 387 -9.88 -15.95 -12.89
C GLN A 387 -10.41 -16.56 -14.20
N ASP A 388 -11.40 -17.46 -14.09
CA ASP A 388 -11.97 -18.23 -15.21
C ASP A 388 -12.97 -17.41 -16.04
N PHE A 389 -13.63 -16.44 -15.40
CA PHE A 389 -14.61 -15.54 -16.03
C PHE A 389 -14.08 -14.09 -16.07
N PRO A 390 -13.28 -13.73 -17.10
CA PRO A 390 -12.59 -12.43 -17.16
C PRO A 390 -13.50 -11.21 -17.33
N ASP A 391 -14.75 -11.41 -17.76
CA ASP A 391 -15.75 -10.34 -17.90
C ASP A 391 -16.33 -9.88 -16.56
N LEU A 392 -16.09 -10.64 -15.49
CA LEU A 392 -16.52 -10.26 -14.15
C LEU A 392 -15.69 -9.10 -13.62
N LYS A 393 -16.37 -8.08 -13.10
CA LYS A 393 -15.78 -6.86 -12.55
C LYS A 393 -15.15 -7.08 -11.17
N GLY A 394 -15.61 -8.09 -10.42
CA GLY A 394 -15.13 -8.35 -9.08
C GLY A 394 -16.05 -9.27 -8.28
N ILE A 395 -15.94 -9.17 -6.96
CA ILE A 395 -16.79 -9.87 -5.98
C ILE A 395 -17.69 -8.83 -5.33
N ARG A 396 -18.94 -9.19 -5.04
CA ARG A 396 -19.96 -8.32 -4.46
C ARG A 396 -19.70 -8.05 -2.97
N ALA A 397 -20.15 -6.91 -2.45
CA ALA A 397 -19.86 -6.45 -1.09
C ALA A 397 -20.25 -7.49 -0.02
N ASN A 398 -21.46 -8.05 -0.16
CA ASN A 398 -21.97 -9.09 0.74
C ASN A 398 -21.07 -10.34 0.75
N THR A 399 -20.65 -10.81 -0.43
CA THR A 399 -19.75 -11.96 -0.53
C THR A 399 -18.38 -11.68 0.08
N ILE A 400 -17.81 -10.49 -0.11
CA ILE A 400 -16.54 -10.10 0.54
C ILE A 400 -16.69 -10.10 2.07
N ARG A 401 -17.79 -9.55 2.59
CA ARG A 401 -18.10 -9.55 4.03
C ARG A 401 -18.19 -10.97 4.59
N LEU A 402 -18.86 -11.88 3.86
CA LEU A 402 -18.97 -13.29 4.25
C LEU A 402 -17.61 -14.00 4.24
N ILE A 403 -16.76 -13.74 3.23
CA ILE A 403 -15.38 -14.26 3.19
C ILE A 403 -14.62 -13.82 4.43
N HIS A 404 -14.65 -12.52 4.76
CA HIS A 404 -13.94 -11.96 5.90
C HIS A 404 -14.42 -12.57 7.23
N ASN A 405 -15.74 -12.71 7.41
CA ASN A 405 -16.33 -13.24 8.64
C ASN A 405 -16.11 -14.75 8.83
N THR A 406 -15.77 -15.48 7.76
CA THR A 406 -15.56 -16.94 7.78
C THR A 406 -14.10 -17.34 7.59
N LEU A 407 -13.15 -16.40 7.68
CA LEU A 407 -11.70 -16.69 7.60
C LEU A 407 -11.24 -17.71 8.66
N ASN A 408 -11.94 -17.81 9.78
CA ASN A 408 -11.69 -18.81 10.83
C ASN A 408 -11.95 -20.26 10.37
N LEU A 409 -12.73 -20.48 9.29
CA LEU A 409 -12.93 -21.79 8.67
C LEU A 409 -11.68 -22.30 7.94
N ILE A 410 -10.68 -21.44 7.70
CA ILE A 410 -9.39 -21.83 7.10
C ILE A 410 -8.48 -22.44 8.18
N THR A 411 -8.86 -23.64 8.63
CA THR A 411 -8.17 -24.42 9.67
C THR A 411 -6.98 -25.21 9.11
N PRO A 412 -6.18 -25.91 9.93
CA PRO A 412 -5.20 -26.86 9.43
C PRO A 412 -5.79 -27.95 8.52
N GLU A 413 -6.99 -28.44 8.82
CA GLU A 413 -7.72 -29.45 8.03
C GLU A 413 -8.09 -28.89 6.66
N PHE A 414 -8.60 -27.66 6.60
CA PHE A 414 -8.85 -26.94 5.34
C PHE A 414 -7.60 -26.92 4.43
N ARG A 415 -6.42 -26.65 5.01
CA ARG A 415 -5.15 -26.57 4.27
C ARG A 415 -4.61 -27.94 3.85
N GLN A 416 -5.15 -29.03 4.38
CA GLN A 416 -4.81 -30.40 4.00
C GLN A 416 -5.81 -31.00 2.99
N ASP A 417 -7.01 -30.41 2.89
CA ASP A 417 -8.03 -30.81 1.93
C ASP A 417 -7.49 -30.76 0.49
N ILE A 418 -7.71 -31.84 -0.27
CA ILE A 418 -7.19 -31.99 -1.62
C ILE A 418 -7.84 -31.01 -2.61
N ALA A 419 -9.11 -30.67 -2.45
CA ALA A 419 -9.80 -29.69 -3.27
C ALA A 419 -9.19 -28.30 -3.05
N CYS A 420 -8.96 -27.90 -1.81
CA CYS A 420 -8.33 -26.62 -1.48
C CYS A 420 -6.91 -26.51 -2.06
N ARG A 421 -6.08 -27.55 -1.85
CA ARG A 421 -4.71 -27.59 -2.38
C ARG A 421 -4.67 -27.54 -3.89
N SER A 422 -5.54 -28.31 -4.54
CA SER A 422 -5.64 -28.37 -6.00
C SER A 422 -6.11 -27.05 -6.59
N LEU A 423 -7.14 -26.42 -6.00
CA LEU A 423 -7.61 -25.10 -6.40
C LEU A 423 -6.48 -24.07 -6.31
N PHE A 424 -5.79 -24.01 -5.17
CA PHE A 424 -4.71 -23.04 -4.96
C PHE A 424 -3.60 -23.17 -6.02
N ILE A 425 -3.13 -24.39 -6.33
CA ILE A 425 -2.11 -24.59 -7.37
C ILE A 425 -2.64 -24.29 -8.78
N THR A 426 -3.92 -24.57 -9.04
CA THR A 426 -4.56 -24.28 -10.34
C THR A 426 -4.52 -22.78 -10.65
N LEU A 427 -4.66 -21.92 -9.64
CA LEU A 427 -4.52 -20.47 -9.81
C LEU A 427 -3.19 -20.08 -10.47
N PHE A 428 -2.10 -20.74 -10.07
CA PHE A 428 -0.75 -20.50 -10.61
C PHE A 428 -0.56 -21.11 -12.01
N ARG A 429 -1.18 -22.27 -12.28
CA ARG A 429 -1.12 -22.95 -13.59
C ARG A 429 -1.83 -22.18 -14.69
N ASN A 430 -3.01 -21.61 -14.41
CA ASN A 430 -3.74 -20.79 -15.38
C ASN A 430 -2.95 -19.52 -15.74
N GLY A 431 -2.32 -18.88 -14.74
CA GLY A 431 -1.45 -17.73 -14.90
C GLY A 431 -2.18 -16.42 -15.28
N THR A 432 -3.10 -16.44 -16.23
CA THR A 432 -3.94 -15.30 -16.62
C THR A 432 -4.73 -14.82 -15.41
N GLY A 433 -4.78 -13.50 -15.13
CA GLY A 433 -5.46 -12.96 -13.94
C GLY A 433 -4.76 -13.21 -12.58
N LEU A 434 -3.66 -13.99 -12.52
CA LEU A 434 -2.98 -14.37 -11.26
C LEU A 434 -2.61 -13.16 -10.38
N THR A 435 -2.13 -12.08 -10.99
CA THR A 435 -1.81 -10.85 -10.24
C THR A 435 -3.02 -10.27 -9.51
N HIS A 436 -4.17 -10.26 -10.16
CA HIS A 436 -5.38 -9.65 -9.63
C HIS A 436 -5.96 -10.50 -8.48
N ILE A 437 -6.05 -11.82 -8.69
CA ILE A 437 -6.58 -12.73 -7.67
C ILE A 437 -5.69 -12.78 -6.43
N MET A 438 -4.35 -12.80 -6.59
CA MET A 438 -3.44 -12.86 -5.43
C MET A 438 -3.50 -11.58 -4.61
N ARG A 439 -3.71 -10.43 -5.25
CA ARG A 439 -3.99 -9.16 -4.58
C ARG A 439 -5.30 -9.24 -3.79
N LYS A 440 -6.41 -9.64 -4.42
CA LYS A 440 -7.70 -9.77 -3.74
C LYS A 440 -7.67 -10.79 -2.59
N MET A 441 -7.03 -11.94 -2.78
CA MET A 441 -6.83 -12.92 -1.70
C MET A 441 -6.03 -12.34 -0.54
N ASN A 442 -5.01 -11.51 -0.82
CA ASN A 442 -4.29 -10.80 0.23
C ASN A 442 -5.20 -9.79 0.92
N ASP A 443 -5.91 -8.95 0.16
CA ASP A 443 -6.75 -7.86 0.65
C ASP A 443 -7.89 -8.39 1.53
N TYR A 444 -8.52 -9.50 1.13
CA TYR A 444 -9.60 -10.15 1.88
C TYR A 444 -9.10 -11.08 2.99
N GLY A 445 -7.78 -11.13 3.23
CA GLY A 445 -7.16 -11.95 4.29
C GLY A 445 -7.03 -13.44 4.00
N VAL A 446 -7.67 -13.94 2.93
CA VAL A 446 -7.69 -15.36 2.54
C VAL A 446 -6.28 -15.91 2.31
N LEU A 447 -5.39 -15.17 1.65
CA LEU A 447 -4.02 -15.64 1.37
C LEU A 447 -3.21 -15.85 2.66
N GLY A 448 -3.33 -14.93 3.62
CA GLY A 448 -2.64 -15.02 4.91
C GLY A 448 -3.22 -16.12 5.81
N ALA A 449 -4.53 -16.33 5.73
CA ALA A 449 -5.21 -17.43 6.41
C ALA A 449 -4.84 -18.79 5.79
N TYR A 450 -4.85 -18.90 4.45
CA TYR A 450 -4.51 -20.14 3.75
C TYR A 450 -3.03 -20.51 3.92
N PHE A 451 -2.12 -19.52 3.82
CA PHE A 451 -0.70 -19.73 3.98
C PHE A 451 -0.15 -18.94 5.18
N PRO A 452 -0.09 -19.52 6.39
CA PRO A 452 0.32 -18.80 7.61
C PRO A 452 1.72 -18.18 7.56
N ALA A 453 2.64 -18.72 6.74
CA ALA A 453 3.94 -18.08 6.54
C ALA A 453 3.80 -16.73 5.85
N PHE A 454 2.90 -16.64 4.86
CA PHE A 454 2.50 -15.38 4.23
C PHE A 454 1.73 -14.49 5.20
N GLY A 455 0.86 -15.02 6.04
CA GLY A 455 0.16 -14.24 7.08
C GLY A 455 1.10 -13.52 8.07
N ARG A 456 2.27 -14.10 8.38
CA ARG A 456 3.31 -13.45 9.19
C ARG A 456 3.99 -12.31 8.45
N ILE A 457 4.08 -12.45 7.14
CA ILE A 457 4.37 -11.45 6.11
C ILE A 457 3.70 -10.09 6.16
N VAL A 458 2.38 -10.18 6.35
CA VAL A 458 1.46 -9.11 5.97
C VAL A 458 1.74 -7.87 6.82
N GLY A 459 2.00 -6.76 6.12
CA GLY A 459 2.34 -5.48 6.72
C GLY A 459 3.79 -5.40 7.22
N LEU A 460 4.63 -6.42 7.07
CA LEU A 460 6.02 -6.35 7.49
C LEU A 460 6.77 -5.40 6.55
N MET A 461 7.23 -4.26 7.07
CA MET A 461 8.20 -3.42 6.37
C MET A 461 9.63 -3.82 6.75
N GLN A 462 10.58 -3.49 5.88
CA GLN A 462 11.99 -3.44 6.23
C GLN A 462 12.35 -1.97 6.41
N HIS A 463 12.87 -1.60 7.58
CA HIS A 463 13.22 -0.21 7.84
C HIS A 463 14.57 0.14 7.19
N ASP A 464 14.61 0.24 5.86
CA ASP A 464 15.76 0.65 5.06
C ASP A 464 15.35 1.59 3.90
N LEU A 465 16.35 2.15 3.21
CA LEU A 465 16.15 3.14 2.14
C LEU A 465 15.85 2.52 0.77
N PHE A 466 15.90 1.19 0.63
CA PHE A 466 15.82 0.50 -0.65
C PHE A 466 14.44 -0.11 -0.90
N HIS A 467 13.80 -0.62 0.15
CA HIS A 467 12.46 -1.18 0.07
C HIS A 467 11.44 -0.06 0.22
N ILE A 468 10.51 0.06 -0.74
CA ILE A 468 9.37 0.98 -0.59
C ILE A 468 8.07 0.25 -0.24
N TYR A 469 8.04 -1.09 -0.32
CA TYR A 469 6.84 -1.90 -0.07
C TYR A 469 7.00 -2.77 1.18
N THR A 470 5.89 -3.12 1.82
CA THR A 470 5.86 -4.24 2.76
C THR A 470 6.16 -5.54 2.03
N VAL A 471 6.71 -6.54 2.72
CA VAL A 471 7.17 -7.79 2.10
C VAL A 471 6.04 -8.51 1.35
N ASP A 472 4.81 -8.50 1.88
CA ASP A 472 3.65 -9.10 1.19
C ASP A 472 3.32 -8.37 -0.12
N VAL A 473 3.33 -7.03 -0.10
CA VAL A 473 3.07 -6.22 -1.29
C VAL A 473 4.19 -6.35 -2.31
N HIS A 474 5.44 -6.40 -1.85
CA HIS A 474 6.62 -6.64 -2.68
C HIS A 474 6.51 -7.97 -3.44
N ILE A 475 6.22 -9.07 -2.74
CA ILE A 475 6.03 -10.40 -3.37
C ILE A 475 4.95 -10.38 -4.46
N LEU A 476 3.83 -9.70 -4.21
CA LEU A 476 2.77 -9.54 -5.20
C LEU A 476 3.22 -8.70 -6.41
N PHE A 477 4.10 -7.71 -6.21
CA PHE A 477 4.73 -6.98 -7.31
C PHE A 477 5.72 -7.83 -8.10
N VAL A 478 6.48 -8.72 -7.45
CA VAL A 478 7.36 -9.68 -8.17
C VAL A 478 6.53 -10.59 -9.08
N ILE A 479 5.43 -11.15 -8.56
CA ILE A 479 4.48 -11.95 -9.36
C ILE A 479 3.90 -11.11 -10.51
N ARG A 480 3.51 -9.85 -10.27
CA ARG A 480 3.05 -8.93 -11.33
C ARG A 480 4.11 -8.75 -12.41
N ASN A 481 5.35 -8.50 -12.02
CA ASN A 481 6.44 -8.22 -12.96
C ASN A 481 6.74 -9.45 -13.82
N LEU A 482 6.73 -10.65 -13.24
CA LEU A 482 6.83 -11.90 -14.01
C LEU A 482 5.65 -12.09 -14.96
N ARG A 483 4.41 -11.89 -14.49
CA ARG A 483 3.21 -12.00 -15.35
C ARG A 483 3.21 -10.97 -16.48
N ARG A 484 3.74 -9.78 -16.25
CA ARG A 484 3.87 -8.72 -17.28
C ARG A 484 4.67 -9.20 -18.49
N LEU A 485 5.70 -10.04 -18.30
CA LEU A 485 6.52 -10.61 -19.38
C LEU A 485 5.75 -11.61 -20.26
N SER A 486 4.63 -12.16 -19.77
CA SER A 486 3.76 -13.07 -20.55
C SER A 486 2.66 -12.34 -21.32
N VAL A 487 2.54 -11.02 -21.18
CA VAL A 487 1.49 -10.22 -21.82
C VAL A 487 2.07 -9.55 -23.06
N ASP A 488 1.49 -9.84 -24.23
CA ASP A 488 2.01 -9.37 -25.52
C ASP A 488 2.19 -7.86 -25.60
N LYS A 489 1.27 -7.09 -25.01
CA LYS A 489 1.34 -5.62 -24.94
C LYS A 489 2.64 -5.08 -24.32
N PHE A 490 3.32 -5.86 -23.48
CA PHE A 490 4.53 -5.44 -22.76
C PHE A 490 5.79 -6.19 -23.21
N ARG A 491 5.70 -7.00 -24.29
CA ARG A 491 6.79 -7.86 -24.77
C ARG A 491 8.07 -7.08 -25.08
N ASP A 492 7.92 -5.87 -25.62
CA ASP A 492 9.04 -5.02 -26.06
C ASP A 492 9.80 -4.34 -24.92
N GLU A 493 9.25 -4.31 -23.69
CA GLU A 493 9.96 -3.76 -22.53
C GLU A 493 11.24 -4.55 -22.24
N HIS A 494 11.16 -5.88 -22.33
CA HIS A 494 12.27 -6.80 -22.06
C HIS A 494 12.20 -8.02 -22.98
N PRO A 495 12.69 -7.90 -24.23
CA PRO A 495 12.50 -8.92 -25.25
C PRO A 495 13.09 -10.29 -24.88
N LEU A 496 14.29 -10.32 -24.28
CA LEU A 496 14.91 -11.58 -23.84
C LEU A 496 14.08 -12.23 -22.72
N ALA A 497 13.74 -11.49 -21.67
CA ALA A 497 12.99 -12.03 -20.53
C ALA A 497 11.60 -12.54 -20.96
N SER A 498 10.91 -11.83 -21.84
CA SER A 498 9.62 -12.29 -22.41
C SER A 498 9.78 -13.58 -23.23
N LYS A 499 10.84 -13.67 -24.04
CA LYS A 499 11.17 -14.89 -24.80
C LYS A 499 11.47 -16.06 -23.87
N LEU A 500 12.29 -15.84 -22.83
CA LEU A 500 12.65 -16.87 -21.86
C LEU A 500 11.43 -17.38 -21.12
N LEU A 501 10.59 -16.48 -20.59
CA LEU A 501 9.37 -16.88 -19.88
C LEU A 501 8.44 -17.72 -20.76
N ALA A 502 8.33 -17.39 -22.05
CA ALA A 502 7.52 -18.18 -23.00
C ALA A 502 8.07 -19.60 -23.23
N SER A 503 9.38 -19.82 -23.01
CA SER A 503 10.02 -21.14 -23.09
C SER A 503 10.16 -21.87 -21.76
N VAL A 504 9.84 -21.23 -20.62
CA VAL A 504 9.94 -21.88 -19.30
C VAL A 504 8.96 -23.06 -19.24
N PHE A 505 9.49 -24.23 -18.91
CA PHE A 505 8.68 -25.41 -18.64
C PHE A 505 7.99 -25.26 -17.27
N LYS A 506 6.66 -25.36 -17.25
CA LYS A 506 5.81 -25.17 -16.05
C LYS A 506 6.07 -23.82 -15.35
N PRO A 507 5.63 -22.69 -15.93
CA PRO A 507 5.86 -21.35 -15.39
C PRO A 507 5.30 -21.16 -13.97
N GLU A 508 4.34 -21.99 -13.53
CA GLU A 508 3.86 -22.00 -12.16
C GLU A 508 4.97 -22.22 -11.12
N ARG A 509 6.05 -22.95 -11.45
CA ARG A 509 7.21 -23.14 -10.56
C ARG A 509 7.89 -21.80 -10.26
N LEU A 510 8.09 -20.98 -11.29
CA LEU A 510 8.68 -19.65 -11.16
C LEU A 510 7.76 -18.71 -10.37
N TYR A 511 6.44 -18.77 -10.60
CA TYR A 511 5.48 -17.97 -9.83
C TYR A 511 5.41 -18.39 -8.36
N LEU A 512 5.54 -19.69 -8.06
CA LEU A 512 5.63 -20.19 -6.69
C LEU A 512 6.95 -19.75 -6.03
N ALA A 513 8.08 -19.82 -6.74
CA ALA A 513 9.34 -19.27 -6.24
C ALA A 513 9.22 -17.76 -5.94
N ALA A 514 8.56 -16.99 -6.80
CA ALA A 514 8.27 -15.58 -6.55
C ALA A 514 7.39 -15.36 -5.31
N LEU A 515 6.37 -16.20 -5.07
CA LEU A 515 5.57 -16.15 -3.83
C LEU A 515 6.41 -16.42 -2.58
N LEU A 516 7.45 -17.25 -2.70
CA LEU A 516 8.17 -17.83 -1.57
C LEU A 516 9.53 -17.21 -1.27
N HIS A 517 10.16 -16.49 -2.22
CA HIS A 517 11.56 -16.05 -2.11
C HIS A 517 11.89 -15.30 -0.81
N ASP A 518 10.95 -14.47 -0.35
CA ASP A 518 11.09 -13.62 0.84
C ASP A 518 10.19 -14.03 2.02
N ILE A 519 9.57 -15.21 1.96
CA ILE A 519 8.53 -15.67 2.91
C ILE A 519 9.02 -15.80 4.37
N ALA A 520 10.34 -15.80 4.57
CA ALA A 520 11.00 -15.94 5.85
C ALA A 520 11.57 -14.63 6.42
N LYS A 521 11.37 -13.47 5.76
CA LYS A 521 11.77 -12.17 6.30
C LYS A 521 11.12 -11.91 7.68
N GLY A 522 11.84 -11.20 8.56
CA GLY A 522 11.41 -10.91 9.93
C GLY A 522 11.50 -12.07 10.92
N ARG A 523 12.30 -13.12 10.62
CA ARG A 523 12.51 -14.29 11.50
C ARG A 523 13.93 -14.39 12.09
N GLY A 524 14.77 -13.37 11.89
CA GLY A 524 16.20 -13.37 12.21
C GLY A 524 17.02 -14.37 11.39
N GLY A 525 18.35 -14.27 11.42
CA GLY A 525 19.25 -15.14 10.63
C GLY A 525 19.07 -15.01 9.12
N ASN A 526 19.59 -15.98 8.36
CA ASN A 526 19.49 -15.99 6.89
C ASN A 526 18.05 -16.33 6.44
N HIS A 527 17.37 -15.38 5.80
CA HIS A 527 15.99 -15.57 5.35
C HIS A 527 15.90 -16.55 4.18
N SER A 528 16.88 -16.59 3.28
CA SER A 528 16.87 -17.50 2.14
C SER A 528 16.94 -18.97 2.57
N GLU A 529 17.77 -19.32 3.56
CA GLU A 529 17.85 -20.68 4.14
C GLU A 529 16.55 -21.09 4.83
N LYS A 530 15.93 -20.17 5.56
CA LYS A 530 14.64 -20.42 6.21
C LYS A 530 13.52 -20.52 5.18
N GLY A 531 13.58 -19.71 4.13
CA GLY A 531 12.66 -19.67 3.00
C GLY A 531 12.69 -20.99 2.23
N GLU A 532 13.87 -21.55 1.98
CA GLU A 532 14.06 -22.87 1.36
C GLU A 532 13.29 -23.96 2.11
N LYS A 533 13.49 -24.05 3.44
CA LYS A 533 12.79 -25.05 4.28
C LYS A 533 11.26 -24.89 4.24
N ILE A 534 10.77 -23.65 4.21
CA ILE A 534 9.34 -23.36 4.07
C ILE A 534 8.84 -23.79 2.69
N SER A 535 9.63 -23.52 1.65
CA SER A 535 9.30 -23.84 0.26
C SER A 535 9.20 -25.33 0.02
N ILE A 536 10.14 -26.12 0.55
CA ILE A 536 10.10 -27.59 0.48
C ILE A 536 8.82 -28.12 1.12
N LYS A 537 8.50 -27.66 2.34
CA LYS A 537 7.27 -28.08 3.03
C LYS A 537 6.03 -27.67 2.26
N PHE A 538 6.00 -26.44 1.74
CA PHE A 538 4.87 -25.93 0.97
C PHE A 538 4.64 -26.74 -0.31
N CYS A 539 5.68 -26.97 -1.12
CA CYS A 539 5.57 -27.70 -2.38
C CYS A 539 5.11 -29.15 -2.17
N ARG A 540 5.71 -29.85 -1.20
CA ARG A 540 5.29 -31.22 -0.83
C ARG A 540 3.85 -31.27 -0.33
N GLN A 541 3.44 -30.29 0.48
CA GLN A 541 2.05 -30.22 0.96
C GLN A 541 1.07 -30.06 -0.21
N HIS A 542 1.47 -29.43 -1.32
CA HIS A 542 0.62 -29.21 -2.49
C HIS A 542 0.87 -30.22 -3.63
N ASP A 543 1.44 -31.38 -3.30
CA ASP A 543 1.62 -32.51 -4.23
C ASP A 543 2.47 -32.16 -5.47
N LEU A 544 3.41 -31.21 -5.35
CA LEU A 544 4.44 -30.99 -6.37
C LEU A 544 5.44 -32.15 -6.38
N SER A 545 6.00 -32.46 -7.56
CA SER A 545 7.04 -33.49 -7.68
C SER A 545 8.28 -33.11 -6.86
N GLU A 546 9.10 -34.09 -6.47
CA GLU A 546 10.37 -33.81 -5.77
C GLU A 546 11.33 -32.98 -6.64
N TYR A 547 11.27 -33.14 -7.96
CA TYR A 547 12.05 -32.32 -8.89
C TYR A 547 11.61 -30.84 -8.83
N ASP A 548 10.30 -30.59 -8.99
CA ASP A 548 9.71 -29.25 -8.97
C ASP A 548 9.94 -28.59 -7.61
N THR A 549 9.81 -29.37 -6.53
CA THR A 549 10.08 -28.94 -5.15
C THR A 549 11.53 -28.48 -4.97
N ARG A 550 12.50 -29.26 -5.45
CA ARG A 550 13.93 -28.89 -5.35
C ARG A 550 14.25 -27.63 -6.15
N LEU A 551 13.71 -27.49 -7.36
CA LEU A 551 13.93 -26.29 -8.19
C LEU A 551 13.36 -25.03 -7.52
N VAL A 552 12.11 -25.07 -7.01
CA VAL A 552 11.51 -23.94 -6.28
C VAL A 552 12.31 -23.61 -5.03
N ALA A 553 12.68 -24.61 -4.23
CA ALA A 553 13.47 -24.41 -3.02
C ALA A 553 14.85 -23.81 -3.33
N TRP A 554 15.51 -24.29 -4.39
CA TRP A 554 16.80 -23.77 -4.85
C TRP A 554 16.69 -22.31 -5.30
N MET A 555 15.65 -21.95 -6.07
CA MET A 555 15.42 -20.56 -6.46
C MET A 555 15.24 -19.67 -5.23
N VAL A 556 14.45 -20.10 -4.25
CA VAL A 556 14.24 -19.36 -3.00
C VAL A 556 15.53 -19.24 -2.20
N ARG A 557 16.33 -20.31 -2.12
CA ARG A 557 17.63 -20.30 -1.43
C ARG A 557 18.62 -19.32 -2.06
N ASN A 558 18.60 -19.22 -3.38
CA ASN A 558 19.59 -18.51 -4.17
C ASN A 558 19.08 -17.23 -4.83
N HIS A 559 17.89 -16.72 -4.50
CA HIS A 559 17.26 -15.57 -5.21
C HIS A 559 18.15 -14.31 -5.28
N LEU A 560 19.08 -14.14 -4.34
CA LEU A 560 20.02 -13.02 -4.31
C LEU A 560 21.30 -13.24 -5.14
N ILE A 561 21.65 -14.49 -5.49
CA ILE A 561 22.97 -14.85 -6.02
C ILE A 561 23.30 -14.05 -7.28
N MET A 562 22.36 -13.98 -8.22
CA MET A 562 22.59 -13.30 -9.49
C MET A 562 22.71 -11.80 -9.31
N SER A 563 21.84 -11.20 -8.47
CA SER A 563 21.91 -9.76 -8.18
C SER A 563 23.21 -9.38 -7.49
N TRP A 564 23.71 -10.24 -6.59
CA TRP A 564 24.94 -10.02 -5.86
C TRP A 564 26.15 -10.17 -6.79
N THR A 565 26.26 -11.26 -7.55
CA THR A 565 27.36 -11.50 -8.50
C THR A 565 27.44 -10.37 -9.52
N ALA A 566 26.31 -9.98 -10.12
CA ALA A 566 26.29 -8.93 -11.14
C ALA A 566 26.74 -7.55 -10.63
N GLN A 567 26.50 -7.24 -9.35
CA GLN A 567 26.76 -5.90 -8.79
C GLN A 567 28.04 -5.83 -7.93
N LYS A 568 28.56 -6.96 -7.45
CA LYS A 568 29.66 -7.01 -6.47
C LYS A 568 30.91 -7.73 -6.97
N MET A 569 30.83 -8.45 -8.09
CA MET A 569 31.95 -9.19 -8.68
C MET A 569 32.27 -8.66 -10.09
N ASP A 570 33.47 -8.95 -10.59
CA ASP A 570 33.81 -8.69 -11.99
C ASP A 570 33.23 -9.78 -12.88
N ILE A 571 32.08 -9.50 -13.51
CA ILE A 571 31.40 -10.40 -14.44
C ILE A 571 32.09 -10.54 -15.81
N SER A 572 33.29 -9.98 -15.96
CA SER A 572 34.18 -10.20 -17.11
C SER A 572 35.22 -11.28 -16.84
N ASP A 573 35.47 -11.60 -15.56
CA ASP A 573 36.42 -12.62 -15.12
C ASP A 573 35.87 -14.04 -15.40
N PRO A 574 36.59 -14.88 -16.19
CA PRO A 574 36.20 -16.25 -16.44
C PRO A 574 36.02 -17.11 -15.18
N GLU A 575 36.79 -16.87 -14.11
CA GLU A 575 36.68 -17.63 -12.86
C GLU A 575 35.37 -17.33 -12.15
N VAL A 576 34.97 -16.05 -12.08
CA VAL A 576 33.67 -15.63 -11.53
C VAL A 576 32.51 -16.25 -12.33
N ILE A 577 32.63 -16.29 -13.66
CA ILE A 577 31.62 -16.93 -14.51
C ILE A 577 31.56 -18.44 -14.26
N ALA A 578 32.70 -19.11 -14.10
CA ALA A 578 32.78 -20.54 -13.83
C ALA A 578 32.19 -20.89 -12.46
N GLU A 579 32.49 -20.12 -11.40
CA GLU A 579 31.94 -20.32 -10.05
C GLU A 579 30.42 -20.10 -10.03
N PHE A 580 29.94 -19.04 -10.69
CA PHE A 580 28.51 -18.79 -10.83
C PHE A 580 27.82 -19.89 -11.63
N ALA A 581 28.41 -20.31 -12.76
CA ALA A 581 27.89 -21.42 -13.57
C ALA A 581 27.84 -22.73 -12.79
N HIS A 582 28.86 -23.03 -11.98
CA HIS A 582 28.89 -24.21 -11.12
C HIS A 582 27.76 -24.19 -10.10
N THR A 583 27.49 -23.03 -9.50
CA THR A 583 26.41 -22.88 -8.50
C THR A 583 25.02 -22.97 -9.14
N VAL A 584 24.86 -22.41 -10.35
CA VAL A 584 23.60 -22.46 -11.11
C VAL A 584 23.34 -23.85 -11.69
N GLY A 585 24.38 -24.57 -12.11
CA GLY A 585 24.32 -25.95 -12.59
C GLY A 585 23.92 -26.08 -14.05
N ASP A 586 22.71 -25.64 -14.43
CA ASP A 586 22.18 -25.83 -15.79
C ASP A 586 21.38 -24.63 -16.33
N GLN A 587 20.97 -24.73 -17.61
CA GLN A 587 20.26 -23.65 -18.29
C GLN A 587 18.85 -23.40 -17.73
N GLU A 588 18.16 -24.41 -17.20
CA GLU A 588 16.82 -24.24 -16.60
C GLU A 588 16.93 -23.41 -15.31
N HIS A 589 17.92 -23.69 -14.46
CA HIS A 589 18.20 -22.90 -13.27
C HIS A 589 18.62 -21.47 -13.63
N LEU A 590 19.45 -21.30 -14.67
CA LEU A 590 19.89 -19.98 -15.13
C LEU A 590 18.73 -19.12 -15.64
N ASP A 591 17.83 -19.69 -16.44
CA ASP A 591 16.67 -18.98 -17.00
C ASP A 591 15.72 -18.56 -15.88
N ASN A 592 15.41 -19.47 -14.95
CA ASN A 592 14.50 -19.20 -13.85
C ASN A 592 15.07 -18.16 -12.86
N ILE A 593 16.36 -18.27 -12.48
CA ILE A 593 16.96 -17.31 -11.55
C ILE A 593 17.10 -15.93 -12.17
N TYR A 594 17.41 -15.83 -13.47
CA TYR A 594 17.44 -14.55 -14.19
C TYR A 594 16.08 -13.86 -14.19
N LEU A 595 15.01 -14.59 -14.54
CA LEU A 595 13.65 -14.05 -14.53
C LEU A 595 13.21 -13.62 -13.14
N LEU A 596 13.49 -14.43 -12.11
CA LEU A 596 13.16 -14.12 -10.73
C LEU A 596 13.91 -12.87 -10.24
N THR A 597 15.23 -12.81 -10.42
CA THR A 597 16.05 -11.66 -10.03
C THR A 597 15.61 -10.38 -10.74
N MET A 598 15.31 -10.45 -12.03
CA MET A 598 14.82 -9.30 -12.80
C MET A 598 13.47 -8.79 -12.26
N ALA A 599 12.54 -9.70 -11.97
CA ALA A 599 11.24 -9.33 -11.41
C ALA A 599 11.33 -8.80 -9.97
N ASP A 600 12.22 -9.35 -9.15
CA ASP A 600 12.51 -8.95 -7.77
C ASP A 600 13.11 -7.54 -7.70
N MET A 601 14.14 -7.26 -8.50
CA MET A 601 14.75 -5.93 -8.59
C MET A 601 13.77 -4.87 -9.11
N ARG A 602 12.86 -5.23 -10.04
CA ARG A 602 11.76 -4.33 -10.45
C ARG A 602 10.66 -4.21 -9.39
N GLY A 603 10.57 -5.15 -8.47
CA GLY A 603 9.56 -5.22 -7.40
C GLY A 603 9.99 -4.52 -6.11
N THR A 604 11.26 -4.12 -5.96
CA THR A 604 11.82 -3.49 -4.76
C THR A 604 11.59 -1.98 -4.75
N SER A 605 12.16 -1.24 -5.71
CA SER A 605 11.87 0.18 -5.95
C SER A 605 12.29 0.64 -7.35
N PRO A 606 11.73 1.76 -7.87
CA PRO A 606 12.13 2.32 -9.17
C PRO A 606 13.61 2.70 -9.27
N LYS A 607 14.31 2.88 -8.15
CA LYS A 607 15.73 3.24 -8.11
C LYS A 607 16.66 2.03 -8.26
N VAL A 608 16.19 0.83 -7.89
CA VAL A 608 16.98 -0.40 -7.90
C VAL A 608 17.15 -0.94 -9.32
N TRP A 609 16.13 -0.83 -10.16
CA TRP A 609 16.17 -1.29 -11.55
C TRP A 609 16.45 -0.13 -12.51
N ASN A 610 17.53 -0.23 -13.30
CA ASN A 610 17.89 0.73 -14.35
C ASN A 610 18.61 0.04 -15.52
N ASP A 611 18.85 0.77 -16.60
CA ASP A 611 19.48 0.23 -17.82
C ASP A 611 20.88 -0.35 -17.59
N TRP A 612 21.64 0.22 -16.65
CA TRP A 612 22.96 -0.29 -16.31
C TRP A 612 22.88 -1.63 -15.59
N ILE A 613 22.01 -1.77 -14.59
CA ILE A 613 21.73 -3.06 -13.93
C ILE A 613 21.25 -4.10 -14.94
N ASN A 614 20.35 -3.71 -15.84
CA ASN A 614 19.86 -4.60 -16.88
C ASN A 614 21.01 -5.12 -17.77
N LYS A 615 21.96 -4.25 -18.16
CA LYS A 615 23.15 -4.67 -18.92
C LYS A 615 24.04 -5.65 -18.17
N LEU A 616 24.28 -5.43 -16.87
CA LEU A 616 25.07 -6.34 -16.03
C LEU A 616 24.43 -7.73 -15.93
N LEU A 617 23.12 -7.78 -15.65
CA LEU A 617 22.38 -9.04 -15.58
C LEU A 617 22.37 -9.78 -16.92
N LEU A 618 22.19 -9.04 -18.03
CA LEU A 618 22.25 -9.60 -19.38
C LEU A 618 23.65 -10.12 -19.74
N GLN A 619 24.71 -9.40 -19.37
CA GLN A 619 26.08 -9.85 -19.60
C GLN A 619 26.34 -11.16 -18.86
N LEU A 620 26.07 -11.21 -17.55
CA LEU A 620 26.23 -12.40 -16.72
C LEU A 620 25.41 -13.58 -17.26
N TYR A 621 24.13 -13.37 -17.59
CA TYR A 621 23.29 -14.39 -18.19
C TYR A 621 23.90 -14.97 -19.48
N ASN A 622 24.31 -14.09 -20.41
CA ASN A 622 24.82 -14.51 -21.72
C ASN A 622 26.21 -15.17 -21.65
N THR A 623 27.08 -14.74 -20.75
CA THR A 623 28.39 -15.39 -20.52
C THR A 623 28.21 -16.75 -19.88
N THR A 624 27.40 -16.86 -18.82
CA THR A 624 27.11 -18.13 -18.14
C THR A 624 26.39 -19.12 -19.06
N SER A 625 25.40 -18.69 -19.85
CA SER A 625 24.72 -19.57 -20.82
C SER A 625 25.67 -20.13 -21.88
N ARG A 626 26.69 -19.35 -22.30
CA ARG A 626 27.74 -19.84 -23.20
C ARG A 626 28.65 -20.84 -22.49
N HIS A 627 29.02 -20.57 -21.24
CA HIS A 627 29.85 -21.46 -20.44
C HIS A 627 29.16 -22.81 -20.20
N LEU A 628 27.89 -22.83 -19.78
CA LEU A 628 27.12 -24.06 -19.56
C LEU A 628 26.95 -24.88 -20.85
N ARG A 629 26.77 -24.22 -22.00
CA ARG A 629 26.73 -24.89 -23.30
C ARG A 629 28.07 -25.52 -23.69
N ARG A 630 29.19 -24.89 -23.34
CA ARG A 630 30.54 -25.45 -23.57
C ARG A 630 30.80 -26.64 -22.65
N GLY A 631 30.56 -26.50 -21.34
CA GLY A 631 30.74 -27.57 -20.35
C GLY A 631 29.94 -28.86 -20.64
N ASN A 632 28.74 -28.76 -21.24
CA ASN A 632 27.96 -29.92 -21.69
C ASN A 632 28.48 -30.59 -22.98
N ILE A 633 29.46 -30.00 -23.66
CA ILE A 633 30.03 -30.47 -24.94
C ILE A 633 31.49 -30.97 -24.75
N ASP A 634 32.10 -30.77 -23.57
CA ASP A 634 33.56 -30.64 -23.39
C ASP A 634 34.32 -31.85 -22.80
N SER A 635 34.28 -33.04 -23.41
CA SER A 635 35.50 -33.87 -23.36
C SER A 635 35.79 -34.63 -24.66
N GLU A 636 34.89 -35.50 -25.12
CA GLU A 636 35.19 -36.36 -26.28
C GLU A 636 35.00 -35.65 -27.64
N ARG A 637 33.98 -34.79 -27.75
CA ARG A 637 33.60 -34.18 -29.04
C ARG A 637 34.49 -33.01 -29.44
N ASN A 638 35.08 -32.31 -28.46
CA ASN A 638 35.99 -31.20 -28.72
C ASN A 638 37.39 -31.67 -29.10
N GLU A 639 37.87 -32.82 -28.60
CA GLU A 639 39.08 -33.46 -29.12
C GLU A 639 38.89 -33.93 -30.57
N GLU A 640 37.77 -34.60 -30.89
CA GLU A 640 37.46 -34.98 -32.28
C GLU A 640 37.33 -33.75 -33.20
N ARG A 641 36.67 -32.70 -32.72
CA ARG A 641 36.49 -31.47 -33.49
C ARG A 641 37.82 -30.75 -33.69
N LEU A 642 38.66 -30.64 -32.68
CA LEU A 642 40.01 -30.07 -32.79
C LEU A 642 40.89 -30.89 -33.73
N ALA A 643 40.83 -32.23 -33.64
CA ALA A 643 41.53 -33.12 -34.55
C ALA A 643 41.08 -32.91 -36.00
N ASN A 644 39.76 -32.82 -36.23
CA ASN A 644 39.19 -32.57 -37.55
C ASN A 644 39.52 -31.16 -38.08
N LEU A 645 39.46 -30.14 -37.21
CA LEU A 645 39.83 -28.76 -37.55
C LEU A 645 41.32 -28.67 -37.92
N ARG A 646 42.19 -29.30 -37.12
CA ARG A 646 43.63 -29.39 -37.36
C ARG A 646 43.93 -30.08 -38.67
N GLN A 647 43.26 -31.20 -38.95
CA GLN A 647 43.40 -31.95 -40.18
C GLN A 647 42.92 -31.13 -41.39
N THR A 648 41.74 -30.52 -41.30
CA THR A 648 41.16 -29.67 -42.36
C THR A 648 42.06 -28.48 -42.68
N LEU A 649 42.56 -27.79 -41.66
CA LEU A 649 43.46 -26.65 -41.84
C LEU A 649 44.83 -27.08 -42.39
N SER A 650 45.38 -28.18 -41.89
CA SER A 650 46.65 -28.74 -42.37
C SER A 650 46.55 -29.16 -43.83
N SER A 651 45.53 -29.93 -44.20
CA SER A 651 45.31 -30.41 -45.57
C SER A 651 45.02 -29.27 -46.55
N SER A 652 44.42 -28.17 -46.09
CA SER A 652 44.15 -27.01 -46.93
C SER A 652 45.35 -26.08 -47.12
N LEU A 653 46.20 -25.92 -46.10
CA LEU A 653 47.24 -24.88 -46.09
C LEU A 653 48.65 -25.42 -46.37
N VAL A 654 48.98 -26.63 -45.89
CA VAL A 654 50.32 -27.21 -46.05
C VAL A 654 50.71 -27.48 -47.52
N PRO A 655 49.80 -27.93 -48.41
CA PRO A 655 50.19 -28.22 -49.78
C PRO A 655 50.46 -26.99 -50.66
N THR A 656 49.98 -25.79 -50.26
CA THR A 656 49.95 -24.64 -51.17
C THR A 656 50.47 -23.33 -50.59
N GLN A 657 50.54 -23.18 -49.26
CA GLN A 657 50.70 -21.86 -48.63
C GLN A 657 51.66 -21.80 -47.45
N ILE A 658 51.90 -22.90 -46.71
CA ILE A 658 52.82 -22.94 -45.55
C ILE A 658 53.53 -24.29 -45.46
N SER A 659 54.73 -24.35 -44.88
CA SER A 659 55.40 -25.63 -44.61
C SER A 659 54.72 -26.40 -43.46
N ALA A 660 54.85 -27.73 -43.44
CA ALA A 660 54.31 -28.57 -42.37
C ALA A 660 54.87 -28.19 -40.98
N THR A 661 56.15 -27.83 -40.92
CA THR A 661 56.82 -27.32 -39.72
C THR A 661 56.29 -25.95 -39.31
N GLY A 662 56.03 -25.06 -40.28
CA GLY A 662 55.38 -23.78 -40.04
C GLY A 662 53.98 -23.94 -39.46
N PHE A 663 53.15 -24.82 -40.04
CA PHE A 663 51.81 -25.10 -39.53
C PHE A 663 51.83 -25.63 -38.09
N GLN A 664 52.74 -26.55 -37.75
CA GLN A 664 52.86 -27.05 -36.37
C GLN A 664 53.22 -25.94 -35.38
N ARG A 665 54.13 -25.04 -35.77
CA ARG A 665 54.54 -23.91 -34.92
C ARG A 665 53.36 -22.95 -34.69
N TYR A 666 52.59 -22.63 -35.73
CA TYR A 666 51.37 -21.83 -35.58
C TYR A 666 50.34 -22.53 -34.70
N TRP A 667 50.10 -23.83 -34.93
CA TRP A 667 49.16 -24.62 -34.15
C TRP A 667 49.48 -24.56 -32.65
N SER A 668 50.77 -24.53 -32.29
CA SER A 668 51.21 -24.45 -30.89
C SER A 668 51.17 -23.07 -30.23
N LEU A 669 50.89 -21.99 -30.97
CA LEU A 669 50.89 -20.62 -30.42
C LEU A 669 49.63 -20.27 -29.63
N PHE A 670 48.52 -20.93 -29.95
CA PHE A 670 47.22 -20.65 -29.37
C PHE A 670 46.68 -21.89 -28.65
N ASP A 671 45.82 -21.68 -27.66
CA ASP A 671 45.14 -22.75 -26.95
C ASP A 671 44.00 -23.36 -27.77
N ASN A 672 43.49 -24.50 -27.30
CA ASN A 672 42.38 -25.20 -27.92
C ASN A 672 41.11 -24.33 -28.02
N ASP A 673 40.90 -23.44 -27.04
CA ASP A 673 39.77 -22.52 -26.98
C ASP A 673 39.79 -21.48 -28.10
N TYR A 674 40.97 -20.98 -28.46
CA TYR A 674 41.15 -20.10 -29.60
C TYR A 674 40.69 -20.77 -30.90
N TYR A 675 41.11 -22.01 -31.15
CA TYR A 675 40.75 -22.73 -32.39
C TYR A 675 39.27 -23.10 -32.44
N LEU A 676 38.66 -23.44 -31.31
CA LEU A 676 37.23 -23.77 -31.25
C LEU A 676 36.32 -22.54 -31.36
N ARG A 677 36.87 -21.33 -31.18
CA ARG A 677 36.13 -20.06 -31.21
C ARG A 677 35.88 -19.51 -32.62
N TYR A 678 36.74 -19.80 -33.59
CA TYR A 678 36.70 -19.21 -34.92
C TYR A 678 36.35 -20.22 -36.01
N GLU A 679 35.68 -19.78 -37.07
CA GLU A 679 35.41 -20.62 -38.23
C GLU A 679 36.67 -20.92 -39.05
N VAL A 680 36.63 -22.01 -39.83
CA VAL A 680 37.78 -22.54 -40.57
C VAL A 680 38.42 -21.48 -41.48
N ASP A 681 37.63 -20.68 -42.20
CA ASP A 681 38.18 -19.69 -43.12
C ASP A 681 38.82 -18.50 -42.41
N THR A 682 38.30 -18.12 -41.24
CA THR A 682 38.92 -17.11 -40.36
C THR A 682 40.28 -17.61 -39.84
N LEU A 683 40.34 -18.87 -39.42
CA LEU A 683 41.60 -19.49 -38.96
C LEU A 683 42.61 -19.64 -40.10
N LYS A 684 42.17 -19.96 -41.32
CA LYS A 684 43.04 -19.94 -42.51
C LYS A 684 43.62 -18.55 -42.73
N TRP A 685 42.80 -17.50 -42.61
CA TRP A 685 43.28 -16.13 -42.75
C TRP A 685 44.30 -15.78 -41.65
N HIS A 686 44.05 -16.10 -40.38
CA HIS A 686 45.00 -15.88 -39.29
C HIS A 686 46.34 -16.57 -39.55
N ILE A 687 46.33 -17.86 -39.92
CA ILE A 687 47.56 -18.62 -40.16
C ILE A 687 48.33 -18.06 -41.37
N LYS A 688 47.64 -17.65 -42.44
CA LYS A 688 48.29 -17.00 -43.60
C LYS A 688 48.88 -15.64 -43.26
N THR A 689 48.14 -14.82 -42.51
CA THR A 689 48.63 -13.50 -42.11
C THR A 689 49.86 -13.64 -41.22
N LEU A 690 49.84 -14.57 -40.26
CA LEU A 690 51.00 -14.81 -39.40
C LEU A 690 52.20 -15.38 -40.20
N ALA A 691 51.95 -16.27 -41.17
CA ALA A 691 52.97 -16.78 -42.08
C ALA A 691 53.63 -15.69 -42.95
N ASN A 692 52.87 -14.67 -43.35
CA ASN A 692 53.38 -13.58 -44.18
C ASN A 692 54.18 -12.52 -43.43
N VAL A 693 54.06 -12.42 -42.09
CA VAL A 693 54.72 -11.37 -41.30
C VAL A 693 56.10 -11.82 -40.81
N ASN A 694 56.57 -13.02 -41.16
CA ASN A 694 57.90 -13.55 -40.78
C ASN A 694 58.23 -13.37 -39.28
N ILE A 695 57.22 -13.42 -38.41
CA ILE A 695 57.39 -13.26 -36.95
C ILE A 695 58.15 -14.46 -36.34
N LEU A 696 58.37 -15.52 -37.13
CA LEU A 696 58.88 -16.81 -36.65
C LEU A 696 60.01 -17.41 -37.51
N GLU A 697 60.68 -16.63 -38.36
CA GLU A 697 62.04 -17.01 -38.80
C GLU A 697 63.09 -16.53 -37.79
#